data_AF-A0AAV3SG82-F1
#
_entry.id   AF-A0AAV3SG82-F1
#
_cell.length_a   1.000
_cell.length_b   1.000
_cell.length_c   1.000
_cell.angle_alpha   90.00
_cell.angle_beta   90.00
_cell.angle_gamma   90.00
#
_symmetry.space_group_name_H-M   'P 1'
#
loop_
_entity.id
_entity.type
_entity.pdbx_description
1 polymer ?
#
loop_
_entity_poly.entity_id
_entity_poly.type
_entity_poly.pdbx_seq_one_letter_code
_entity_poly.pdbx_strand_id
1 'polypeptide(L)'
;MADGTVSVRLPERHLHFHPATAVVLTVARIRRVMPSLQSTLDDEGVADELAASQRSISIAEFFEKNKHMLGFDSGARGLVTAVKEAVDNALDAAEEAGHLPDIYIEIEEVGDYYRLVVEDNGPGITSEELPKVFGKLLYGSRFHKREQARGQQGIGISAAVLYSQLTSGKPAKITSRTQGGEAKYFELIIDTDSNEPEVSVDETTTWDRTHGTRIELEMEANMRARGQLRDYVKHTAVVNPHARIELREPNGEYKAERATDQLPAETEEIRPHPHGVELGTLLKMLEATDSYSVSGFLQGEFTRVGTKTATNVIAAFTDRHYGREMAWRTPATHEADIESAVTEAVANKGQAATDEFAGRVADAIREHDRIAHHELATLVEHAAVATTDETGTTFGDTVQEKAVAAAWAIVRDDRTADLYTLTDEATSTRKDDGVIESFAERLAAKFDGEGQVRDRLRRETLEEYVERAAAMTAEREDVSFGETARENVTDALWSVARTVPDDPPNVAAVADDRDTASALLSAMSETDIIAPPTDCLSPITADLVRSGLEKEFDADFYASATRDAGVHGGDPFIVEAGIAYGGDLPAEGSVELLRFANRVPLVYQRGACATTDVLKGIGWRNYGLDQPGGSGMPNGPAVIMIHVASTNVPFTSESKDAIANIPAIEDEIELAVREAARELKSYLNKRRSMQQRQEKQDVLGSILPEMADKLATVTEREELKIDDSLARIMNNVLVERRIENSHVELVVENNSGTSESPELTEIVSAEPTSVSDGARVVEMDGEWFIKWSPEVGSDDDSVLQYELADESDYDLDVTGIESAKLTVNT
;
A
#
# COMPACT_ATOMS: atom_id res chain seq x y z
N MET A 1 70.89 -24.47 -42.51
CA MET A 1 70.16 -25.46 -43.33
C MET A 1 68.68 -25.12 -43.15
N ALA A 2 68.20 -24.08 -43.84
CA ALA A 2 67.44 -24.12 -45.10
C ALA A 2 66.12 -24.88 -44.90
N ASP A 3 64.95 -24.29 -44.66
CA ASP A 3 64.31 -23.01 -45.06
C ASP A 3 64.07 -22.83 -46.57
N GLY A 4 62.80 -22.58 -46.93
CA GLY A 4 62.28 -22.37 -48.28
C GLY A 4 60.86 -22.97 -48.50
N THR A 5 59.78 -22.27 -48.13
CA THR A 5 58.97 -21.28 -48.90
C THR A 5 58.14 -21.83 -50.07
N VAL A 6 56.80 -21.67 -50.00
CA VAL A 6 55.90 -21.01 -50.99
C VAL A 6 54.60 -20.63 -50.23
N SER A 7 54.40 -19.37 -49.81
CA SER A 7 53.71 -18.27 -50.54
C SER A 7 52.22 -18.53 -50.83
N VAL A 8 51.34 -18.05 -49.93
CA VAL A 8 49.92 -17.76 -50.23
C VAL A 8 49.77 -16.24 -50.30
N ARG A 9 49.37 -15.71 -51.46
CA ARG A 9 48.99 -14.30 -51.68
C ARG A 9 47.46 -14.17 -51.77
N LEU A 10 46.96 -13.15 -51.08
CA LEU A 10 45.65 -12.52 -51.25
C LEU A 10 45.47 -11.95 -52.68
N PRO A 11 44.23 -11.59 -53.06
CA PRO A 11 43.92 -10.16 -53.00
C PRO A 11 42.56 -9.82 -52.36
N GLU A 12 42.64 -8.85 -51.46
CA GLU A 12 41.81 -7.63 -51.38
C GLU A 12 40.32 -7.69 -51.76
N ARG A 13 39.46 -7.52 -50.74
CA ARG A 13 38.38 -6.53 -50.82
C ARG A 13 38.27 -5.76 -49.51
N HIS A 14 38.37 -4.45 -49.66
CA HIS A 14 38.26 -3.40 -48.67
C HIS A 14 36.96 -3.46 -47.84
N LEU A 15 37.10 -3.30 -46.53
CA LEU A 15 36.09 -2.75 -45.63
C LEU A 15 36.83 -1.92 -44.57
N HIS A 16 36.76 -0.60 -44.71
CA HIS A 16 37.25 0.37 -43.73
C HIS A 16 36.09 0.90 -42.89
N PHE A 17 36.39 1.13 -41.61
CA PHE A 17 35.54 1.65 -40.54
C PHE A 17 35.47 3.20 -40.47
N HIS A 18 34.32 3.68 -39.96
CA HIS A 18 34.01 4.93 -39.19
C HIS A 18 33.92 6.32 -39.90
N PRO A 19 33.21 7.35 -39.35
CA PRO A 19 32.26 7.42 -38.21
C PRO A 19 30.97 8.30 -38.40
N ALA A 20 30.06 8.22 -37.40
CA ALA A 20 29.21 9.27 -36.80
C ALA A 20 28.12 10.10 -37.55
N THR A 21 27.00 10.28 -36.83
CA THR A 21 26.09 11.46 -36.75
C THR A 21 24.86 11.59 -37.68
N ALA A 22 23.73 11.91 -37.02
CA ALA A 22 22.50 12.57 -37.50
C ALA A 22 21.40 11.73 -38.19
N VAL A 23 20.37 11.39 -37.40
CA VAL A 23 19.03 11.01 -37.84
C VAL A 23 18.24 12.27 -38.16
N VAL A 24 18.00 12.56 -39.45
CA VAL A 24 17.01 13.55 -39.90
C VAL A 24 16.43 13.10 -41.25
N LEU A 25 15.10 12.88 -41.27
CA LEU A 25 14.16 12.94 -42.40
C LEU A 25 14.30 11.98 -43.61
N THR A 26 13.29 11.12 -43.79
CA THR A 26 12.28 11.17 -44.88
C THR A 26 11.86 9.78 -45.34
N VAL A 27 10.60 9.46 -45.05
CA VAL A 27 9.83 8.34 -45.61
C VAL A 27 9.49 8.66 -47.07
N ALA A 28 9.99 7.88 -48.03
CA ALA A 28 9.45 7.87 -49.40
C ALA A 28 9.73 6.57 -50.14
N ARG A 29 8.81 5.59 -50.04
CA ARG A 29 8.29 4.76 -51.15
C ARG A 29 7.52 3.57 -50.60
N ILE A 30 6.19 3.60 -50.74
CA ILE A 30 5.36 2.61 -51.44
C ILE A 30 3.93 3.19 -51.46
N ARG A 31 3.54 3.76 -52.59
CA ARG A 31 2.13 3.86 -53.01
C ARG A 31 2.10 4.05 -54.52
N ARG A 32 1.61 3.03 -55.23
CA ARG A 32 1.06 3.19 -56.57
C ARG A 32 -0.22 2.37 -56.61
N VAL A 33 -1.28 3.03 -57.08
CA VAL A 33 -2.63 2.57 -57.49
C VAL A 33 -3.75 3.23 -56.69
N MET A 34 -4.15 4.45 -57.10
CA MET A 34 -5.50 4.79 -57.59
C MET A 34 -5.54 6.26 -58.07
N PRO A 35 -6.39 6.62 -59.06
CA PRO A 35 -6.26 7.84 -59.85
C PRO A 35 -6.92 9.07 -59.23
N SER A 36 -6.33 10.21 -59.58
CA SER A 36 -6.60 11.59 -59.16
C SER A 36 -8.01 12.09 -59.52
N LEU A 37 -8.79 12.41 -58.48
CA LEU A 37 -9.66 13.59 -58.46
C LEU A 37 -9.01 14.57 -57.48
N GLN A 38 -7.97 15.25 -57.96
CA GLN A 38 -7.31 16.30 -57.21
C GLN A 38 -7.95 17.62 -57.65
N SER A 39 -9.01 18.01 -56.93
CA SER A 39 -9.48 19.39 -56.93
C SER A 39 -8.37 20.27 -56.37
N THR A 40 -8.07 21.33 -57.10
CA THR A 40 -7.29 22.47 -56.61
C THR A 40 -7.94 23.02 -55.36
N LEU A 41 -7.33 22.79 -54.19
CA LEU A 41 -7.75 23.42 -52.93
C LEU A 41 -6.50 23.90 -52.20
N ASP A 42 -6.54 25.16 -51.83
CA ASP A 42 -5.57 25.85 -51.00
C ASP A 42 -5.37 25.13 -49.66
N ASP A 43 -4.17 25.18 -49.08
CA ASP A 43 -3.80 24.56 -47.80
C ASP A 43 -4.72 25.00 -46.62
N GLU A 44 -5.50 26.08 -46.79
CA GLU A 44 -6.51 26.53 -45.81
C GLU A 44 -7.71 25.57 -45.70
N GLY A 45 -8.04 24.77 -46.73
CA GLY A 45 -9.22 23.88 -46.71
C GLY A 45 -8.98 22.50 -46.10
N VAL A 46 -7.73 22.04 -46.03
CA VAL A 46 -7.39 20.68 -45.56
C VAL A 46 -7.60 20.56 -44.05
N ALA A 47 -7.28 21.60 -43.29
CA ALA A 47 -7.50 21.65 -41.86
C ALA A 47 -9.00 21.66 -41.51
N ASP A 48 -9.81 22.42 -42.25
CA ASP A 48 -11.27 22.48 -42.07
C ASP A 48 -11.96 21.18 -42.48
N GLU A 49 -11.48 20.51 -43.54
CA GLU A 49 -12.00 19.22 -43.99
C GLU A 49 -11.59 18.08 -43.04
N LEU A 50 -10.38 18.13 -42.48
CA LEU A 50 -9.94 17.24 -41.40
C LEU A 50 -10.71 17.50 -40.10
N ALA A 51 -10.97 18.75 -39.74
CA ALA A 51 -11.78 19.13 -38.59
C ALA A 51 -13.24 18.66 -38.75
N ALA A 52 -13.82 18.80 -39.94
CA ALA A 52 -15.15 18.28 -40.26
C ALA A 52 -15.22 16.74 -40.22
N SER A 53 -14.08 16.05 -40.38
CA SER A 53 -13.98 14.60 -40.23
C SER A 53 -13.84 14.13 -38.77
N GLN A 54 -13.52 15.04 -37.85
CA GLN A 54 -13.49 14.73 -36.42
C GLN A 54 -14.92 14.62 -35.90
N ARG A 55 -15.28 13.44 -35.41
CA ARG A 55 -16.57 13.17 -34.76
C ARG A 55 -16.30 12.68 -33.34
N SER A 56 -17.15 13.09 -32.40
CA SER A 56 -17.23 12.45 -31.10
C SER A 56 -17.60 10.98 -31.29
N ILE A 57 -16.91 10.09 -30.59
CA ILE A 57 -17.20 8.65 -30.59
C ILE A 57 -18.46 8.45 -29.74
N SER A 58 -19.46 7.73 -30.25
CA SER A 58 -20.63 7.36 -29.44
C SER A 58 -20.24 6.37 -28.35
N ILE A 59 -21.05 6.26 -27.30
CA ILE A 59 -20.73 5.34 -26.20
C ILE A 59 -20.76 3.89 -26.65
N ALA A 60 -21.68 3.52 -27.54
CA ALA A 60 -21.67 2.19 -28.15
C ALA A 60 -20.35 1.92 -28.87
N GLU A 61 -19.86 2.89 -29.66
CA GLU A 61 -18.60 2.71 -30.40
C GLU A 61 -17.38 2.67 -29.45
N PHE A 62 -17.39 3.45 -28.37
CA PHE A 62 -16.40 3.34 -27.31
C PHE A 62 -16.45 1.97 -26.63
N PHE A 63 -17.64 1.50 -26.27
CA PHE A 63 -17.83 0.20 -25.61
C PHE A 63 -17.41 -0.95 -26.54
N GLU A 64 -17.82 -0.94 -27.80
CA GLU A 64 -17.46 -1.98 -28.77
C GLU A 64 -15.96 -2.06 -29.03
N LYS A 65 -15.28 -0.92 -29.14
CA LYS A 65 -13.83 -0.87 -29.32
C LYS A 65 -13.07 -1.26 -28.05
N ASN A 66 -13.66 -1.04 -26.87
CA ASN A 66 -12.99 -1.23 -25.57
C ASN A 66 -13.62 -2.32 -24.68
N LYS A 67 -14.38 -3.28 -25.24
CA LYS A 67 -15.02 -4.37 -24.48
C LYS A 67 -14.05 -5.10 -23.54
N HIS A 68 -12.81 -5.27 -23.99
CA HIS A 68 -11.74 -5.91 -23.24
C HIS A 68 -11.32 -5.14 -21.98
N MET A 69 -11.30 -3.80 -22.02
CA MET A 69 -10.96 -2.97 -20.86
C MET A 69 -12.02 -3.06 -19.76
N LEU A 70 -13.28 -3.23 -20.15
CA LEU A 70 -14.43 -3.33 -19.25
C LEU A 70 -14.74 -4.77 -18.80
N GLY A 71 -13.93 -5.76 -19.23
CA GLY A 71 -14.12 -7.16 -18.85
C GLY A 71 -15.16 -7.94 -19.67
N PHE A 72 -15.68 -7.39 -20.75
CA PHE A 72 -16.68 -8.02 -21.64
C PHE A 72 -16.07 -8.56 -22.95
N ASP A 73 -14.83 -9.04 -22.91
CA ASP A 73 -14.08 -9.56 -24.06
C ASP A 73 -14.67 -10.84 -24.67
N SER A 74 -15.36 -11.64 -23.87
CA SER A 74 -15.91 -12.95 -24.23
C SER A 74 -17.19 -13.24 -23.44
N GLY A 75 -18.11 -14.02 -24.00
CA GLY A 75 -19.35 -14.36 -23.31
C GLY A 75 -19.16 -15.16 -22.00
N ALA A 76 -18.02 -15.82 -21.81
CA ALA A 76 -17.72 -16.50 -20.55
C ALA A 76 -17.31 -15.51 -19.45
N ARG A 77 -16.45 -14.56 -19.79
CA ARG A 77 -15.97 -13.54 -18.85
C ARG A 77 -17.01 -12.45 -18.60
N GLY A 78 -17.76 -12.05 -19.64
CA GLY A 78 -18.82 -11.05 -19.53
C GLY A 78 -19.90 -11.43 -18.52
N LEU A 79 -20.26 -12.73 -18.43
CA LEU A 79 -21.20 -13.21 -17.40
C LEU A 79 -20.62 -13.06 -15.98
N VAL A 80 -19.35 -13.44 -15.78
CA VAL A 80 -18.67 -13.29 -14.48
C VAL A 80 -18.56 -11.80 -14.10
N THR A 81 -18.24 -10.93 -15.05
CA THR A 81 -18.20 -9.48 -14.84
C THR A 81 -19.58 -8.94 -14.49
N ALA A 82 -20.64 -9.32 -15.20
CA ALA A 82 -22.00 -8.87 -14.88
C ALA A 82 -22.45 -9.30 -13.47
N VAL A 83 -22.14 -10.55 -13.07
CA VAL A 83 -22.39 -11.03 -11.70
C VAL A 83 -21.59 -10.21 -10.70
N LYS A 84 -20.31 -9.97 -10.96
CA LYS A 84 -19.42 -9.20 -10.09
C LYS A 84 -19.96 -7.79 -9.84
N GLU A 85 -20.26 -7.06 -10.90
CA GLU A 85 -20.76 -5.69 -10.79
C GLU A 85 -22.13 -5.62 -10.09
N ALA A 86 -23.01 -6.59 -10.31
CA ALA A 86 -24.32 -6.63 -9.65
C ALA A 86 -24.21 -6.98 -8.16
N VAL A 87 -23.39 -7.96 -7.79
CA VAL A 87 -23.19 -8.41 -6.40
C VAL A 87 -22.45 -7.35 -5.58
N ASP A 88 -21.40 -6.74 -6.13
CA ASP A 88 -20.63 -5.70 -5.43
C ASP A 88 -21.54 -4.49 -5.09
N ASN A 89 -22.39 -4.05 -6.04
CA ASN A 89 -23.36 -2.98 -5.80
C ASN A 89 -24.45 -3.38 -4.79
N ALA A 90 -24.90 -4.64 -4.80
CA ALA A 90 -25.88 -5.16 -3.84
C ALA A 90 -25.33 -5.18 -2.40
N LEU A 91 -24.09 -5.64 -2.22
CA LEU A 91 -23.40 -5.63 -0.92
C LEU A 91 -23.29 -4.20 -0.39
N ASP A 92 -22.81 -3.31 -1.24
CA ASP A 92 -22.60 -1.90 -0.92
C ASP A 92 -23.90 -1.19 -0.51
N ALA A 93 -24.97 -1.40 -1.27
CA ALA A 93 -26.27 -0.79 -0.96
C ALA A 93 -26.84 -1.30 0.38
N ALA A 94 -26.69 -2.59 0.68
CA ALA A 94 -27.12 -3.15 1.96
C ALA A 94 -26.28 -2.63 3.14
N GLU A 95 -24.95 -2.61 2.99
CA GLU A 95 -24.01 -2.12 4.01
C GLU A 95 -24.25 -0.64 4.35
N GLU A 96 -24.41 0.22 3.34
CA GLU A 96 -24.69 1.66 3.53
C GLU A 96 -26.03 1.93 4.24
N ALA A 97 -27.01 1.04 4.08
CA ALA A 97 -28.31 1.13 4.75
C ALA A 97 -28.33 0.49 6.15
N GLY A 98 -27.20 -0.03 6.62
CA GLY A 98 -27.12 -0.75 7.89
C GLY A 98 -27.88 -2.09 7.88
N HIS A 99 -28.05 -2.70 6.70
CA HIS A 99 -28.71 -3.98 6.53
C HIS A 99 -27.67 -5.09 6.36
N LEU A 100 -27.81 -6.19 7.10
CA LEU A 100 -27.01 -7.39 6.85
C LEU A 100 -27.36 -7.93 5.45
N PRO A 101 -26.40 -8.04 4.52
CA PRO A 101 -26.70 -8.42 3.14
C PRO A 101 -27.32 -9.82 3.03
N ASP A 102 -28.32 -9.95 2.17
CA ASP A 102 -28.97 -11.18 1.74
C ASP A 102 -29.14 -11.13 0.22
N ILE A 103 -28.21 -11.78 -0.48
CA ILE A 103 -28.06 -11.69 -1.93
C ILE A 103 -28.40 -13.02 -2.57
N TYR A 104 -29.30 -12.98 -3.55
CA TYR A 104 -29.69 -14.11 -4.37
C TYR A 104 -29.24 -13.88 -5.82
N ILE A 105 -28.54 -14.86 -6.37
CA ILE A 105 -27.99 -14.86 -7.73
C ILE A 105 -28.57 -16.07 -8.45
N GLU A 106 -29.26 -15.85 -9.56
CA GLU A 106 -29.81 -16.91 -10.40
C GLU A 106 -29.35 -16.74 -11.85
N ILE A 107 -28.88 -17.84 -12.43
CA ILE A 107 -28.43 -17.92 -13.82
C ILE A 107 -29.21 -19.04 -14.50
N GLU A 108 -29.94 -18.68 -15.55
CA GLU A 108 -30.73 -19.62 -16.34
C GLU A 108 -30.35 -19.57 -17.82
N GLU A 109 -30.39 -20.73 -18.48
CA GLU A 109 -30.26 -20.82 -19.94
C GLU A 109 -31.61 -20.55 -20.59
N VAL A 110 -31.68 -19.54 -21.47
CA VAL A 110 -32.90 -19.08 -22.12
C VAL A 110 -32.68 -18.98 -23.64
N GLY A 111 -32.88 -20.11 -24.33
CA GLY A 111 -32.63 -20.18 -25.76
C GLY A 111 -31.15 -20.02 -26.09
N ASP A 112 -30.82 -18.98 -26.86
CA ASP A 112 -29.43 -18.65 -27.23
C ASP A 112 -28.76 -17.69 -26.22
N TYR A 113 -29.47 -17.31 -25.15
CA TYR A 113 -29.01 -16.35 -24.15
C TYR A 113 -28.93 -16.98 -22.75
N TYR A 114 -28.23 -16.29 -21.85
CA TYR A 114 -28.33 -16.54 -20.42
C TYR A 114 -29.05 -15.37 -19.77
N ARG A 115 -29.95 -15.71 -18.84
CA ARG A 115 -30.62 -14.75 -17.97
C ARG A 115 -29.92 -14.75 -16.62
N LEU A 116 -29.38 -13.60 -16.26
CA LEU A 116 -28.82 -13.32 -14.94
C LEU A 116 -29.85 -12.55 -14.13
N VAL A 117 -30.16 -13.03 -12.94
CA VAL A 117 -30.97 -12.36 -11.94
C VAL A 117 -30.10 -12.14 -10.70
N VAL A 118 -30.05 -10.90 -10.20
CA VAL A 118 -29.45 -10.59 -8.91
C VAL A 118 -30.48 -9.83 -8.07
N GLU A 119 -30.71 -10.31 -6.86
CA GLU A 119 -31.69 -9.76 -5.92
C GLU A 119 -31.02 -9.48 -4.57
N ASP A 120 -31.28 -8.30 -3.99
CA ASP A 120 -30.73 -7.85 -2.72
C ASP A 120 -31.81 -7.46 -1.69
N ASN A 121 -31.40 -7.23 -0.44
CA ASN A 121 -32.20 -6.60 0.61
C ASN A 121 -31.67 -5.20 0.98
N GLY A 122 -31.10 -4.46 0.03
CA GLY A 122 -30.69 -3.09 0.24
C GLY A 122 -31.88 -2.14 0.47
N PRO A 123 -31.64 -0.82 0.52
CA PRO A 123 -32.68 0.17 0.79
C PRO A 123 -33.70 0.32 -0.35
N GLY A 124 -33.41 -0.24 -1.52
CA GLY A 124 -34.11 0.05 -2.78
C GLY A 124 -33.70 1.40 -3.37
N ILE A 125 -34.07 1.64 -4.63
CA ILE A 125 -33.75 2.84 -5.39
C ILE A 125 -35.06 3.56 -5.73
N THR A 126 -35.07 4.88 -5.61
CA THR A 126 -36.25 5.70 -5.94
C THR A 126 -36.53 5.67 -7.44
N SER A 127 -37.79 5.83 -7.83
CA SER A 127 -38.19 5.86 -9.25
C SER A 127 -37.50 6.96 -10.07
N GLU A 128 -37.08 8.04 -9.43
CA GLU A 128 -36.39 9.16 -10.09
C GLU A 128 -34.90 8.87 -10.35
N GLU A 129 -34.24 8.12 -9.47
CA GLU A 129 -32.80 7.83 -9.57
C GLU A 129 -32.51 6.51 -10.30
N LEU A 130 -33.43 5.54 -10.26
CA LEU A 130 -33.24 4.21 -10.85
C LEU A 130 -32.80 4.26 -12.32
N PRO A 131 -33.46 5.02 -13.22
CA PRO A 131 -33.01 5.09 -14.61
C PRO A 131 -31.59 5.62 -14.75
N LYS A 132 -31.16 6.57 -13.91
CA LYS A 132 -29.82 7.15 -13.96
C LYS A 132 -28.75 6.16 -13.48
N VAL A 133 -29.04 5.43 -12.40
CA VAL A 133 -28.11 4.45 -11.82
C VAL A 133 -27.78 3.32 -12.80
N PHE A 134 -28.77 2.81 -13.53
CA PHE A 134 -28.57 1.68 -14.44
C PHE A 134 -28.36 2.06 -15.90
N GLY A 135 -28.77 3.26 -16.30
CA GLY A 135 -28.82 3.67 -17.70
C GLY A 135 -27.92 4.84 -18.08
N LYS A 136 -27.17 5.40 -17.13
CA LYS A 136 -26.17 6.44 -17.39
C LYS A 136 -24.79 5.95 -17.00
N LEU A 137 -23.84 6.01 -17.94
CA LEU A 137 -22.44 5.71 -17.66
C LEU A 137 -21.77 6.91 -17.00
N LEU A 138 -20.78 6.63 -16.13
CA LEU A 138 -20.07 7.63 -15.32
C LEU A 138 -21.00 8.37 -14.34
N TYR A 139 -22.08 7.70 -13.91
CA TYR A 139 -23.01 8.20 -12.91
C TYR A 139 -22.87 7.39 -11.63
N GLY A 140 -22.69 8.08 -10.50
CA GLY A 140 -22.59 7.43 -9.20
C GLY A 140 -22.25 8.41 -8.09
N SER A 141 -22.76 8.13 -6.89
CA SER A 141 -22.53 8.94 -5.68
C SER A 141 -21.08 8.93 -5.19
N ARG A 142 -20.26 7.98 -5.67
CA ARG A 142 -18.91 7.68 -5.16
C ARG A 142 -17.77 8.27 -5.99
N PHE A 143 -18.07 8.99 -7.07
CA PHE A 143 -17.06 9.56 -7.97
C PHE A 143 -16.25 10.70 -7.36
N HIS A 144 -16.81 11.39 -6.38
CA HIS A 144 -16.23 12.60 -5.80
C HIS A 144 -15.66 12.39 -4.40
N LYS A 145 -15.94 11.24 -3.80
CA LYS A 145 -15.53 10.93 -2.43
C LYS A 145 -14.26 10.09 -2.41
N ARG A 146 -13.27 10.51 -1.63
CA ARG A 146 -12.04 9.76 -1.42
C ARG A 146 -12.18 8.89 -0.17
N GLU A 147 -12.95 7.82 -0.31
CA GLU A 147 -13.19 6.79 0.71
C GLU A 147 -13.07 5.39 0.08
N GLN A 148 -12.84 4.36 0.90
CA GLN A 148 -12.79 2.99 0.41
C GLN A 148 -14.14 2.55 -0.15
N ALA A 149 -14.17 2.11 -1.41
CA ALA A 149 -15.35 1.51 -2.05
C ALA A 149 -14.97 0.31 -2.93
N ARG A 150 -15.91 -0.62 -3.14
CA ARG A 150 -15.76 -1.75 -4.08
C ARG A 150 -15.72 -1.26 -5.54
N GLY A 151 -16.61 -0.32 -5.88
CA GLY A 151 -16.67 0.34 -7.18
C GLY A 151 -16.07 1.75 -7.18
N GLN A 152 -15.14 2.05 -8.11
CA GLN A 152 -14.44 3.35 -8.16
C GLN A 152 -14.89 4.30 -9.29
N GLN A 153 -15.53 3.80 -10.36
CA GLN A 153 -15.66 4.54 -11.63
C GLN A 153 -17.10 4.70 -12.14
N GLY A 154 -18.14 4.30 -11.39
CA GLY A 154 -19.55 4.48 -11.79
C GLY A 154 -19.92 3.97 -13.20
N ILE A 155 -19.21 2.94 -13.69
CA ILE A 155 -19.42 2.31 -15.01
C ILE A 155 -20.01 0.90 -14.87
N GLY A 156 -19.77 0.24 -13.74
CA GLY A 156 -19.93 -1.20 -13.55
C GLY A 156 -21.25 -1.78 -14.04
N ILE A 157 -22.34 -1.47 -13.35
CA ILE A 157 -23.64 -2.06 -13.65
C ILE A 157 -24.23 -1.55 -14.98
N SER A 158 -24.02 -0.28 -15.31
CA SER A 158 -24.45 0.30 -16.59
C SER A 158 -23.74 -0.36 -17.78
N ALA A 159 -22.48 -0.80 -17.61
CA ALA A 159 -21.77 -1.57 -18.61
C ALA A 159 -22.36 -2.98 -18.80
N ALA A 160 -22.83 -3.63 -17.73
CA ALA A 160 -23.54 -4.91 -17.82
C ALA A 160 -24.90 -4.76 -18.53
N VAL A 161 -25.64 -3.68 -18.24
CA VAL A 161 -26.88 -3.32 -18.95
C VAL A 161 -26.60 -3.08 -20.43
N LEU A 162 -25.59 -2.27 -20.76
CA LEU A 162 -25.20 -2.00 -22.13
C LEU A 162 -24.77 -3.29 -22.87
N TYR A 163 -24.02 -4.16 -22.22
CA TYR A 163 -23.62 -5.45 -22.78
C TYR A 163 -24.83 -6.34 -23.08
N SER A 164 -25.79 -6.45 -22.14
CA SER A 164 -27.04 -7.19 -22.36
C SER A 164 -27.82 -6.62 -23.53
N GLN A 165 -28.00 -5.30 -23.61
CA GLN A 165 -28.72 -4.63 -24.68
C GLN A 165 -28.07 -4.85 -26.04
N LEU A 166 -26.75 -4.71 -26.14
CA LEU A 166 -26.02 -4.86 -27.41
C LEU A 166 -25.99 -6.32 -27.90
N THR A 167 -26.09 -7.31 -27.01
CA THR A 167 -25.99 -8.73 -27.37
C THR A 167 -27.36 -9.40 -27.57
N SER A 168 -28.33 -9.14 -26.70
CA SER A 168 -29.67 -9.74 -26.78
C SER A 168 -30.73 -8.82 -27.39
N GLY A 169 -30.50 -7.51 -27.41
CA GLY A 169 -31.49 -6.51 -27.79
C GLY A 169 -32.66 -6.38 -26.78
N LYS A 170 -32.56 -7.02 -25.62
CA LYS A 170 -33.60 -6.98 -24.57
C LYS A 170 -33.33 -5.83 -23.60
N PRO A 171 -34.40 -5.18 -23.07
CA PRO A 171 -34.25 -4.21 -22.00
C PRO A 171 -33.80 -4.89 -20.70
N ALA A 172 -33.10 -4.15 -19.85
CA ALA A 172 -32.86 -4.55 -18.47
C ALA A 172 -34.17 -4.44 -17.68
N LYS A 173 -34.55 -5.50 -16.98
CA LYS A 173 -35.77 -5.54 -16.16
C LYS A 173 -35.37 -5.33 -14.71
N ILE A 174 -35.87 -4.26 -14.10
CA ILE A 174 -35.47 -3.88 -12.74
C ILE A 174 -36.73 -3.75 -11.89
N THR A 175 -36.75 -4.44 -10.75
CA THR A 175 -37.76 -4.25 -9.72
C THR A 175 -37.09 -3.64 -8.50
N SER A 176 -37.61 -2.54 -7.98
CA SER A 176 -37.05 -1.94 -6.76
C SER A 176 -38.17 -1.50 -5.82
N ARG A 177 -37.92 -1.64 -4.52
CA ARG A 177 -38.85 -1.23 -3.47
C ARG A 177 -38.08 -0.53 -2.36
N THR A 178 -38.46 0.71 -2.09
CA THR A 178 -37.94 1.45 -0.94
C THR A 178 -38.65 1.05 0.36
N GLN A 179 -38.00 1.26 1.50
CA GLN A 179 -38.58 0.93 2.80
C GLN A 179 -39.91 1.68 3.02
N GLY A 180 -41.00 0.93 3.18
CA GLY A 180 -42.36 1.49 3.33
C GLY A 180 -43.02 1.95 2.02
N GLY A 181 -42.34 1.82 0.89
CA GLY A 181 -42.85 2.13 -0.45
C GLY A 181 -43.55 0.96 -1.15
N GLU A 182 -44.12 1.27 -2.31
CA GLU A 182 -44.62 0.28 -3.27
C GLU A 182 -43.46 -0.26 -4.12
N ALA A 183 -43.54 -1.52 -4.56
CA ALA A 183 -42.57 -2.06 -5.50
C ALA A 183 -42.84 -1.51 -6.90
N LYS A 184 -41.78 -1.08 -7.59
CA LYS A 184 -41.83 -0.53 -8.94
C LYS A 184 -41.06 -1.41 -9.90
N TYR A 185 -41.63 -1.66 -11.07
CA TYR A 185 -41.06 -2.43 -12.16
C TYR A 185 -40.72 -1.51 -13.33
N PHE A 186 -39.49 -1.63 -13.82
CA PHE A 186 -38.96 -0.86 -14.94
C PHE A 186 -38.38 -1.78 -16.01
N GLU A 187 -38.62 -1.41 -17.27
CA GLU A 187 -37.83 -1.89 -18.40
C GLU A 187 -36.99 -0.73 -18.95
N LEU A 188 -35.67 -0.90 -18.97
CA LEU A 188 -34.70 0.16 -19.24
C LEU A 188 -33.79 -0.21 -20.42
N ILE A 189 -33.55 0.77 -21.30
CA ILE A 189 -32.60 0.73 -22.41
C ILE A 189 -31.71 1.98 -22.31
N ILE A 190 -30.46 1.89 -22.75
CA ILE A 190 -29.52 3.00 -22.82
C ILE A 190 -29.51 3.55 -24.25
N ASP A 191 -29.77 4.84 -24.42
CA ASP A 191 -29.47 5.54 -25.66
C ASP A 191 -27.95 5.72 -25.77
N THR A 192 -27.36 5.03 -26.74
CA THR A 192 -25.90 4.95 -26.92
C THR A 192 -25.31 6.18 -27.60
N ASP A 193 -26.13 7.03 -28.21
CA ASP A 193 -25.71 8.29 -28.82
C ASP A 193 -25.71 9.42 -27.77
N SER A 194 -26.70 9.45 -26.88
CA SER A 194 -26.85 10.52 -25.88
C SER A 194 -26.35 10.19 -24.46
N ASN A 195 -26.06 8.92 -24.15
CA ASN A 195 -25.78 8.45 -22.78
C ASN A 195 -26.92 8.72 -21.80
N GLU A 196 -28.16 8.66 -22.26
CA GLU A 196 -29.33 8.88 -21.40
C GLU A 196 -30.19 7.60 -21.33
N PRO A 197 -30.82 7.34 -20.17
CA PRO A 197 -31.73 6.23 -20.02
C PRO A 197 -33.05 6.44 -20.76
N GLU A 198 -33.53 5.39 -21.45
CA GLU A 198 -34.86 5.29 -22.02
C GLU A 198 -35.67 4.23 -21.27
N VAL A 199 -36.77 4.64 -20.63
CA VAL A 199 -37.67 3.75 -19.89
C VAL A 199 -38.84 3.36 -20.79
N SER A 200 -38.98 2.08 -21.11
CA SER A 200 -40.09 1.55 -21.94
C SER A 200 -41.32 1.17 -21.10
N VAL A 201 -41.11 0.74 -19.85
CA VAL A 201 -42.17 0.36 -18.91
C VAL A 201 -41.85 0.95 -17.54
N ASP A 202 -42.86 1.54 -16.88
CA ASP A 202 -42.85 1.98 -15.48
C ASP A 202 -44.24 1.65 -14.88
N GLU A 203 -44.29 0.63 -14.03
CA GLU A 203 -45.53 0.23 -13.35
C GLU A 203 -45.31 -0.21 -11.90
N THR A 204 -46.37 -0.10 -11.09
CA THR A 204 -46.37 -0.68 -9.74
C THR A 204 -46.57 -2.19 -9.83
N THR A 205 -45.74 -2.95 -9.14
CA THR A 205 -45.81 -4.43 -9.09
C THR A 205 -45.91 -4.93 -7.65
N THR A 206 -46.15 -6.23 -7.47
CA THR A 206 -46.10 -6.91 -6.18
C THR A 206 -44.78 -7.66 -6.04
N TRP A 207 -44.10 -7.50 -4.91
CA TRP A 207 -42.86 -8.19 -4.61
C TRP A 207 -42.80 -8.53 -3.11
N ASP A 208 -42.35 -9.74 -2.79
CA ASP A 208 -42.42 -10.29 -1.43
C ASP A 208 -41.43 -9.62 -0.47
N ARG A 209 -40.29 -9.11 -0.96
CA ARG A 209 -39.35 -8.35 -0.14
C ARG A 209 -39.95 -7.00 0.26
N THR A 210 -39.66 -6.58 1.48
CA THR A 210 -40.12 -5.32 2.07
C THR A 210 -39.32 -4.12 1.58
N HIS A 211 -38.07 -4.34 1.16
CA HIS A 211 -37.17 -3.40 0.52
C HIS A 211 -36.10 -4.16 -0.28
N GLY A 212 -35.46 -3.49 -1.24
CA GLY A 212 -34.34 -4.02 -2.01
C GLY A 212 -34.46 -3.75 -3.51
N THR A 213 -33.55 -4.32 -4.28
CA THR A 213 -33.55 -4.25 -5.74
C THR A 213 -33.35 -5.65 -6.35
N ARG A 214 -34.04 -5.92 -7.45
CA ARG A 214 -33.90 -7.11 -8.29
C ARG A 214 -33.61 -6.65 -9.71
N ILE A 215 -32.46 -7.04 -10.26
CA ILE A 215 -32.09 -6.79 -11.65
C ILE A 215 -32.06 -8.09 -12.44
N GLU A 216 -32.66 -8.07 -13.63
CA GLU A 216 -32.69 -9.19 -14.57
C GLU A 216 -32.14 -8.74 -15.93
N LEU A 217 -31.08 -9.41 -16.38
CA LEU A 217 -30.36 -9.13 -17.62
C LEU A 217 -30.32 -10.40 -18.49
N GLU A 218 -30.75 -10.28 -19.75
CA GLU A 218 -30.60 -11.33 -20.76
C GLU A 218 -29.44 -10.96 -21.68
N MET A 219 -28.41 -11.81 -21.80
CA MET A 219 -27.20 -11.51 -22.57
C MET A 219 -26.63 -12.75 -23.28
N GLU A 220 -25.86 -12.52 -24.34
CA GLU A 220 -25.09 -13.59 -24.98
C GLU A 220 -23.92 -13.98 -24.07
N ALA A 221 -23.95 -15.20 -23.53
CA ALA A 221 -22.94 -15.69 -22.59
C ALA A 221 -22.75 -17.21 -22.71
N ASN A 222 -21.77 -17.76 -21.99
CA ASN A 222 -21.62 -19.20 -21.84
C ASN A 222 -20.95 -19.58 -20.52
N MET A 223 -21.20 -20.81 -20.05
CA MET A 223 -20.68 -21.30 -18.77
C MET A 223 -19.26 -21.90 -18.83
N ARG A 224 -18.41 -21.54 -19.81
CA ARG A 224 -17.02 -22.03 -19.85
C ARG A 224 -16.19 -21.56 -18.64
N ALA A 225 -16.53 -20.40 -18.07
CA ALA A 225 -15.88 -19.83 -16.89
C ALA A 225 -16.60 -20.18 -15.58
N ARG A 226 -17.35 -21.30 -15.54
CA ARG A 226 -18.12 -21.72 -14.37
C ARG A 226 -17.30 -21.84 -13.09
N GLY A 227 -16.06 -22.32 -13.19
CA GLY A 227 -15.15 -22.39 -12.05
C GLY A 227 -14.87 -21.00 -11.47
N GLN A 228 -14.50 -20.05 -12.32
CA GLN A 228 -14.21 -18.66 -11.91
C GLN A 228 -15.44 -17.95 -11.34
N LEU A 229 -16.64 -18.24 -11.85
CA LEU A 229 -17.89 -17.74 -11.30
C LEU A 229 -18.09 -18.24 -9.86
N ARG A 230 -17.94 -19.55 -9.64
CA ARG A 230 -18.05 -20.16 -8.32
C ARG A 230 -16.98 -19.66 -7.36
N ASP A 231 -15.74 -19.54 -7.84
CA ASP A 231 -14.63 -18.96 -7.07
C ASP A 231 -14.98 -17.53 -6.65
N TYR A 232 -15.48 -16.69 -7.56
CA TYR A 232 -15.91 -15.32 -7.22
C TYR A 232 -16.96 -15.31 -6.10
N VAL A 233 -18.03 -16.11 -6.23
CA VAL A 233 -19.10 -16.14 -5.22
C VAL A 233 -18.59 -16.69 -3.88
N LYS A 234 -17.81 -17.78 -3.89
CA LYS A 234 -17.21 -18.36 -2.69
C LYS A 234 -16.26 -17.35 -2.01
N HIS A 235 -15.37 -16.72 -2.76
CA HIS A 235 -14.43 -15.74 -2.24
C HIS A 235 -15.17 -14.51 -1.69
N THR A 236 -16.27 -14.11 -2.33
CA THR A 236 -17.14 -13.02 -1.83
C THR A 236 -17.75 -13.40 -0.48
N ALA A 237 -18.12 -14.66 -0.26
CA ALA A 237 -18.63 -15.13 1.02
C ALA A 237 -17.54 -15.15 2.13
N VAL A 238 -16.28 -15.43 1.77
CA VAL A 238 -15.12 -15.37 2.70
C VAL A 238 -14.87 -13.94 3.15
N VAL A 239 -14.80 -13.00 2.22
CA VAL A 239 -14.41 -11.61 2.49
C VAL A 239 -15.54 -10.79 3.15
N ASN A 240 -16.78 -11.28 3.07
CA ASN A 240 -17.97 -10.70 3.68
C ASN A 240 -18.67 -11.72 4.60
N PRO A 241 -18.11 -12.03 5.78
CA PRO A 241 -18.67 -13.04 6.69
C PRO A 241 -20.09 -12.72 7.16
N HIS A 242 -20.49 -11.44 7.14
CA HIS A 242 -21.82 -10.93 7.50
C HIS A 242 -22.87 -11.07 6.39
N ALA A 243 -22.47 -11.44 5.17
CA ALA A 243 -23.38 -11.60 4.05
C ALA A 243 -23.88 -13.04 3.93
N ARG A 244 -25.19 -13.18 3.66
CA ARG A 244 -25.78 -14.43 3.14
C ARG A 244 -25.80 -14.35 1.62
N ILE A 245 -25.22 -15.33 0.94
CA ILE A 245 -25.14 -15.37 -0.52
C ILE A 245 -25.64 -16.72 -1.01
N GLU A 246 -26.58 -16.69 -1.95
CA GLU A 246 -27.15 -17.88 -2.58
C GLU A 246 -26.97 -17.77 -4.10
N LEU A 247 -26.33 -18.78 -4.70
CA LEU A 247 -26.13 -18.90 -6.13
C LEU A 247 -26.89 -20.13 -6.64
N ARG A 248 -27.76 -19.91 -7.61
CA ARG A 248 -28.44 -20.94 -8.39
C ARG A 248 -28.01 -20.82 -9.84
N GLU A 249 -27.34 -21.85 -10.34
CA GLU A 249 -26.91 -21.93 -11.74
C GLU A 249 -27.47 -23.22 -12.37
N PRO A 250 -27.47 -23.38 -13.72
CA PRO A 250 -28.23 -24.44 -14.38
C PRO A 250 -27.88 -25.87 -13.94
N ASN A 251 -26.68 -26.07 -13.39
CA ASN A 251 -26.15 -27.39 -13.01
C ASN A 251 -25.69 -27.46 -11.55
N GLY A 252 -26.15 -26.55 -10.68
CA GLY A 252 -25.77 -26.60 -9.26
C GLY A 252 -26.24 -25.40 -8.45
N GLU A 253 -26.17 -25.57 -7.15
CA GLU A 253 -26.52 -24.55 -6.17
C GLU A 253 -25.36 -24.40 -5.19
N TYR A 254 -25.18 -23.19 -4.67
CA TYR A 254 -24.23 -22.87 -3.62
C TYR A 254 -24.89 -21.89 -2.66
N LYS A 255 -24.73 -22.12 -1.37
CA LYS A 255 -25.32 -21.29 -0.32
C LYS A 255 -24.31 -21.07 0.78
N ALA A 256 -24.08 -19.81 1.11
CA ALA A 256 -23.24 -19.36 2.20
C ALA A 256 -24.10 -18.62 3.22
N GLU A 257 -24.19 -19.14 4.45
CA GLU A 257 -24.90 -18.49 5.56
C GLU A 257 -24.01 -17.44 6.25
N ARG A 258 -24.60 -16.55 7.05
CA ARG A 258 -23.82 -15.54 7.80
C ARG A 258 -23.01 -16.22 8.91
N ALA A 259 -21.75 -15.78 9.07
CA ALA A 259 -20.91 -16.16 10.20
C ALA A 259 -20.93 -15.12 11.32
N THR A 260 -21.31 -13.88 11.01
CA THR A 260 -21.36 -12.77 11.97
C THR A 260 -22.50 -11.80 11.64
N ASP A 261 -23.00 -11.11 12.66
CA ASP A 261 -23.98 -10.02 12.52
C ASP A 261 -23.29 -8.63 12.61
N GLN A 262 -21.96 -8.60 12.64
CA GLN A 262 -21.18 -7.37 12.67
C GLN A 262 -21.03 -6.80 11.25
N LEU A 263 -21.57 -5.60 11.04
CA LEU A 263 -21.33 -4.84 9.82
C LEU A 263 -19.92 -4.20 9.83
N PRO A 264 -19.35 -3.97 8.64
CA PRO A 264 -18.20 -3.10 8.47
C PRO A 264 -18.33 -1.73 9.16
N ALA A 265 -17.19 -1.16 9.57
CA ALA A 265 -17.15 0.23 9.99
C ALA A 265 -17.49 1.16 8.82
N GLU A 266 -18.26 2.21 9.08
CA GLU A 266 -18.53 3.29 8.13
C GLU A 266 -17.23 4.05 7.84
N THR A 267 -17.03 4.45 6.59
CA THR A 267 -15.88 5.26 6.16
C THR A 267 -16.23 6.74 6.16
N GLU A 268 -15.23 7.57 6.45
CA GLU A 268 -15.33 9.02 6.28
C GLU A 268 -14.55 9.49 5.05
N GLU A 269 -15.14 10.42 4.30
CA GLU A 269 -14.47 11.04 3.17
C GLU A 269 -13.30 11.91 3.65
N ILE A 270 -12.13 11.72 3.03
CA ILE A 270 -10.94 12.52 3.34
C ILE A 270 -10.56 13.44 2.19
N ARG A 271 -9.96 14.58 2.56
CA ARG A 271 -9.28 15.47 1.61
C ARG A 271 -8.04 14.78 1.03
N PRO A 272 -7.62 15.15 -0.20
CA PRO A 272 -6.38 14.67 -0.81
C PRO A 272 -5.15 14.86 0.09
N HIS A 273 -4.23 13.89 0.05
CA HIS A 273 -2.92 14.05 0.66
C HIS A 273 -1.93 14.67 -0.36
N PRO A 274 -1.04 15.59 0.05
CA PRO A 274 -0.12 16.27 -0.87
C PRO A 274 0.75 15.34 -1.74
N HIS A 275 1.32 14.27 -1.16
CA HIS A 275 2.10 13.27 -1.91
C HIS A 275 1.32 12.48 -2.97
N GLY A 276 -0.01 12.60 -2.99
CA GLY A 276 -0.89 11.86 -3.89
C GLY A 276 -1.61 12.71 -4.93
N VAL A 277 -1.14 13.94 -5.12
CA VAL A 277 -1.71 14.85 -6.09
C VAL A 277 -0.76 14.95 -7.29
N GLU A 278 -1.33 14.90 -8.48
CA GLU A 278 -0.62 15.15 -9.73
C GLU A 278 -0.85 16.58 -10.20
N LEU A 279 -0.01 17.07 -11.13
CA LEU A 279 -0.08 18.46 -11.61
C LEU A 279 -1.46 18.83 -12.15
N GLY A 280 -2.11 17.94 -12.91
CA GLY A 280 -3.45 18.20 -13.45
C GLY A 280 -4.51 18.34 -12.37
N THR A 281 -4.42 17.56 -11.29
CA THR A 281 -5.32 17.65 -10.14
C THR A 281 -5.02 18.91 -9.33
N LEU A 282 -3.75 19.22 -9.10
CA LEU A 282 -3.33 20.46 -8.42
C LEU A 282 -3.88 21.70 -9.13
N LEU A 283 -3.75 21.78 -10.46
CA LEU A 283 -4.29 22.90 -11.25
C LEU A 283 -5.80 23.04 -11.09
N LYS A 284 -6.56 21.94 -11.19
CA LYS A 284 -8.01 21.97 -10.96
C LYS A 284 -8.37 22.44 -9.55
N MET A 285 -7.60 22.01 -8.54
CA MET A 285 -7.82 22.44 -7.15
C MET A 285 -7.50 23.93 -6.97
N LEU A 286 -6.41 24.43 -7.58
CA LEU A 286 -6.04 25.85 -7.56
C LEU A 286 -7.07 26.74 -8.28
N GLU A 287 -7.68 26.25 -9.37
CA GLU A 287 -8.75 26.95 -10.10
C GLU A 287 -10.08 26.97 -9.32
N ALA A 288 -10.35 25.94 -8.51
CA ALA A 288 -11.62 25.76 -7.81
C ALA A 288 -11.65 26.33 -6.38
N THR A 289 -10.49 26.55 -5.74
CA THR A 289 -10.43 26.99 -4.34
C THR A 289 -10.84 28.46 -4.16
N ASP A 290 -11.45 28.76 -3.01
CA ASP A 290 -11.75 30.13 -2.58
C ASP A 290 -10.56 30.83 -1.89
N SER A 291 -9.46 30.11 -1.66
CA SER A 291 -8.29 30.64 -0.94
C SER A 291 -7.45 31.60 -1.80
N TYR A 292 -7.15 32.79 -1.28
CA TYR A 292 -6.26 33.74 -1.96
C TYR A 292 -4.78 33.38 -1.83
N SER A 293 -4.36 32.88 -0.66
CA SER A 293 -2.95 32.56 -0.38
C SER A 293 -2.66 31.07 -0.50
N VAL A 294 -1.44 30.74 -0.95
CA VAL A 294 -0.97 29.34 -1.04
C VAL A 294 -1.00 28.66 0.33
N SER A 295 -0.70 29.38 1.42
CA SER A 295 -0.80 28.86 2.79
C SER A 295 -2.23 28.47 3.18
N GLY A 296 -3.21 29.29 2.80
CA GLY A 296 -4.63 29.00 3.04
C GLY A 296 -5.10 27.79 2.24
N PHE A 297 -4.73 27.75 0.96
CA PHE A 297 -5.00 26.63 0.06
C PHE A 297 -4.43 25.30 0.61
N LEU A 298 -3.16 25.29 1.01
CA LEU A 298 -2.50 24.10 1.55
C LEU A 298 -3.20 23.56 2.81
N GLN A 299 -3.65 24.44 3.72
CA GLN A 299 -4.34 24.03 4.94
C GLN A 299 -5.82 23.67 4.73
N GLY A 300 -6.45 24.31 3.75
CA GLY A 300 -7.88 24.16 3.45
C GLY A 300 -8.20 22.94 2.58
N GLU A 301 -7.37 22.64 1.58
CA GLU A 301 -7.68 21.64 0.57
C GLU A 301 -7.03 20.27 0.81
N PHE A 302 -6.03 20.19 1.70
CA PHE A 302 -5.28 18.95 1.95
C PHE A 302 -5.46 18.42 3.36
N THR A 303 -5.38 17.09 3.50
CA THR A 303 -5.33 16.44 4.81
C THR A 303 -3.92 16.54 5.42
N ARG A 304 -3.84 16.53 6.76
CA ARG A 304 -2.58 16.56 7.54
C ARG A 304 -1.64 17.76 7.30
N VAL A 305 -2.14 18.81 6.66
CA VAL A 305 -1.39 20.06 6.49
C VAL A 305 -1.86 21.10 7.49
N GLY A 306 -1.08 21.27 8.56
CA GLY A 306 -1.24 22.38 9.50
C GLY A 306 -0.35 23.57 9.13
N THR A 307 -0.38 24.64 9.93
CA THR A 307 0.40 25.87 9.69
C THR A 307 1.90 25.58 9.55
N LYS A 308 2.48 24.77 10.45
CA LYS A 308 3.91 24.41 10.40
C LYS A 308 4.27 23.68 9.10
N THR A 309 3.45 22.70 8.70
CA THR A 309 3.66 21.95 7.46
C THR A 309 3.53 22.85 6.24
N ALA A 310 2.52 23.72 6.21
CA ALA A 310 2.34 24.69 5.12
C ALA A 310 3.54 25.64 5.03
N THR A 311 4.08 26.11 6.15
CA THR A 311 5.30 26.94 6.16
C THR A 311 6.50 26.19 5.60
N ASN A 312 6.69 24.92 5.93
CA ASN A 312 7.77 24.10 5.38
C ASN A 312 7.63 23.90 3.86
N VAL A 313 6.42 23.57 3.39
CA VAL A 313 6.13 23.43 1.96
C VAL A 313 6.38 24.75 1.22
N ILE A 314 5.92 25.88 1.79
CA ILE A 314 6.16 27.21 1.21
C ILE A 314 7.65 27.52 1.17
N ALA A 315 8.41 27.22 2.22
CA ALA A 315 9.85 27.44 2.24
C ALA A 315 10.56 26.65 1.13
N ALA A 316 10.23 25.36 0.97
CA ALA A 316 10.75 24.52 -0.11
C ALA A 316 10.32 25.05 -1.50
N PHE A 317 9.08 25.50 -1.63
CA PHE A 317 8.55 26.08 -2.84
C PHE A 317 9.27 27.40 -3.20
N THR A 318 9.47 28.31 -2.25
CA THR A 318 10.16 29.58 -2.48
C THR A 318 11.63 29.36 -2.83
N ASP A 319 12.29 28.38 -2.21
CA ASP A 319 13.67 28.01 -2.52
C ASP A 319 13.81 27.54 -3.97
N ARG A 320 12.82 26.82 -4.49
CA ARG A 320 12.78 26.34 -5.88
C ARG A 320 12.33 27.41 -6.87
N HIS A 321 11.25 28.11 -6.56
CA HIS A 321 10.61 29.06 -7.45
C HIS A 321 11.46 30.33 -7.61
N TYR A 322 11.97 30.86 -6.50
CA TYR A 322 12.78 32.07 -6.50
C TYR A 322 14.29 31.84 -6.39
N GLY A 323 14.74 30.67 -5.94
CA GLY A 323 16.16 30.40 -5.73
C GLY A 323 16.70 31.02 -4.44
N ARG A 324 18.03 31.01 -4.34
CA ARG A 324 18.79 31.58 -3.23
C ARG A 324 19.65 32.75 -3.71
N GLU A 325 20.00 33.65 -2.80
CA GLU A 325 21.05 34.65 -3.03
C GLU A 325 22.39 34.11 -2.51
N MET A 326 23.46 34.28 -3.30
CA MET A 326 24.80 33.98 -2.79
C MET A 326 25.12 34.88 -1.61
N ALA A 327 25.53 34.28 -0.49
CA ALA A 327 26.08 35.04 0.63
C ALA A 327 27.60 35.08 0.48
N TRP A 328 28.18 36.23 0.24
CA TRP A 328 29.63 36.40 0.06
C TRP A 328 30.32 36.66 1.39
N ARG A 329 31.58 36.27 1.49
CA ARG A 329 32.43 36.58 2.65
C ARG A 329 32.52 38.10 2.84
N THR A 330 32.36 38.54 4.08
CA THR A 330 32.50 39.96 4.42
C THR A 330 33.99 40.35 4.49
N PRO A 331 34.42 41.45 3.86
CA PRO A 331 35.82 41.86 3.89
C PRO A 331 36.22 42.38 5.27
N ALA A 332 37.44 42.05 5.70
CA ALA A 332 38.01 42.58 6.93
C ALA A 332 38.31 44.08 6.81
N THR A 333 38.41 44.79 7.93
CA THR A 333 38.64 46.25 7.97
C THR A 333 39.91 46.71 7.22
N HIS A 334 40.90 45.84 7.08
CA HIS A 334 42.14 46.14 6.36
C HIS A 334 42.09 45.79 4.87
N GLU A 335 41.03 45.10 4.44
CA GLU A 335 40.81 44.65 3.07
C GLU A 335 39.91 45.64 2.32
N ALA A 336 38.87 46.18 2.96
CA ALA A 336 38.00 47.20 2.35
C ALA A 336 37.34 48.16 3.36
N ASP A 337 37.06 49.39 2.91
CA ASP A 337 36.43 50.45 3.71
C ASP A 337 34.96 50.65 3.31
N ILE A 338 34.08 49.83 3.90
CA ILE A 338 32.63 49.89 3.68
C ILE A 338 32.03 51.21 4.19
N GLU A 339 32.56 51.73 5.29
CA GLU A 339 32.06 52.95 5.94
C GLU A 339 32.25 54.17 5.05
N SER A 340 33.43 54.32 4.45
CA SER A 340 33.71 55.41 3.49
C SER A 340 32.81 55.31 2.26
N ALA A 341 32.61 54.12 1.70
CA ALA A 341 31.79 53.95 0.50
C ALA A 341 30.30 54.23 0.75
N VAL A 342 29.77 53.80 1.90
CA VAL A 342 28.38 54.12 2.29
C VAL A 342 28.24 55.63 2.54
N THR A 343 29.22 56.25 3.20
CA THR A 343 29.26 57.71 3.46
C THR A 343 29.21 58.51 2.15
N GLU A 344 30.03 58.15 1.16
CA GLU A 344 30.05 58.79 -0.16
C GLU A 344 28.72 58.62 -0.91
N ALA A 345 28.11 57.43 -0.82
CA ALA A 345 26.86 57.13 -1.51
C ALA A 345 25.64 57.90 -0.95
N VAL A 346 25.66 58.25 0.35
CA VAL A 346 24.54 58.88 1.06
C VAL A 346 24.78 60.34 1.47
N ALA A 347 25.84 60.99 0.95
CA ALA A 347 26.35 62.32 1.32
C ALA A 347 25.40 63.52 1.18
N ASN A 348 24.12 63.33 0.85
CA ASN A 348 23.10 64.39 0.75
C ASN A 348 22.43 64.74 2.09
N LYS A 349 22.94 64.22 3.22
CA LYS A 349 22.40 64.38 4.59
C LYS A 349 23.44 65.07 5.50
N GLY A 350 23.04 65.44 6.72
CA GLY A 350 23.94 66.10 7.67
C GLY A 350 25.12 65.19 8.04
N GLN A 351 26.35 65.72 7.99
CA GLN A 351 27.59 64.95 8.12
C GLN A 351 27.62 64.00 9.32
N ALA A 352 27.29 64.48 10.52
CA ALA A 352 27.28 63.66 11.73
C ALA A 352 26.27 62.49 11.70
N ALA A 353 25.11 62.68 11.04
CA ALA A 353 24.13 61.60 10.90
C ALA A 353 24.54 60.59 9.82
N THR A 354 25.16 61.06 8.74
CA THR A 354 25.72 60.21 7.69
C THR A 354 26.84 59.32 8.22
N ASP A 355 27.77 59.89 8.98
CA ASP A 355 28.91 59.15 9.56
C ASP A 355 28.40 58.07 10.54
N GLU A 356 27.43 58.42 11.41
CA GLU A 356 26.81 57.46 12.34
C GLU A 356 26.10 56.31 11.61
N PHE A 357 25.33 56.63 10.56
CA PHE A 357 24.63 55.62 9.77
C PHE A 357 25.60 54.69 9.04
N ALA A 358 26.63 55.24 8.40
CA ALA A 358 27.64 54.46 7.68
C ALA A 358 28.44 53.56 8.62
N GLY A 359 28.80 54.07 9.82
CA GLY A 359 29.47 53.29 10.86
C GLY A 359 28.62 52.08 11.30
N ARG A 360 27.33 52.30 11.58
CA ARG A 360 26.40 51.22 11.96
C ARG A 360 26.24 50.15 10.88
N VAL A 361 26.11 50.57 9.62
CA VAL A 361 26.02 49.62 8.49
C VAL A 361 27.30 48.80 8.40
N ALA A 362 28.47 49.44 8.47
CA ALA A 362 29.75 48.75 8.37
C ALA A 362 29.98 47.79 9.55
N ASP A 363 29.62 48.17 10.77
CA ASP A 363 29.73 47.31 11.95
C ASP A 363 28.75 46.14 11.89
N ALA A 364 27.50 46.36 11.50
CA ALA A 364 26.50 45.29 11.36
C ALA A 364 26.91 44.25 10.30
N ILE A 365 27.53 44.68 9.18
CA ILE A 365 28.06 43.76 8.17
C ILE A 365 29.20 42.92 8.76
N ARG A 366 30.12 43.53 9.53
CA ARG A 366 31.29 42.84 10.11
C ARG A 366 30.93 41.81 11.19
N GLU A 367 29.73 41.88 11.77
CA GLU A 367 29.24 40.87 12.71
C GLU A 367 28.87 39.54 12.04
N HIS A 368 28.79 39.51 10.70
CA HIS A 368 28.43 38.34 9.92
C HIS A 368 29.65 37.81 9.15
N ASP A 369 29.91 36.50 9.16
CA ASP A 369 31.03 35.93 8.38
C ASP A 369 30.77 35.99 6.86
N ARG A 370 29.50 35.84 6.47
CA ARG A 370 28.98 35.91 5.11
C ARG A 370 27.65 36.64 5.10
N ILE A 371 27.37 37.39 4.03
CA ILE A 371 26.14 38.15 3.91
C ILE A 371 25.55 38.06 2.50
N ALA A 372 24.24 37.80 2.40
CA ALA A 372 23.47 37.88 1.17
C ALA A 372 22.90 39.31 0.96
N HIS A 373 22.48 39.62 -0.27
CA HIS A 373 22.00 40.96 -0.59
C HIS A 373 20.77 41.38 0.24
N HIS A 374 19.79 40.50 0.45
CA HIS A 374 18.61 40.81 1.27
C HIS A 374 18.92 40.98 2.76
N GLU A 375 19.88 40.21 3.30
CA GLU A 375 20.38 40.38 4.67
C GLU A 375 21.00 41.77 4.81
N LEU A 376 21.85 42.17 3.85
CA LEU A 376 22.42 43.52 3.80
C LEU A 376 21.34 44.61 3.74
N ALA A 377 20.30 44.45 2.92
CA ALA A 377 19.19 45.40 2.87
C ALA A 377 18.49 45.55 4.21
N THR A 378 18.27 44.43 4.92
CA THR A 378 17.67 44.41 6.26
C THR A 378 18.57 45.11 7.29
N LEU A 379 19.89 44.85 7.25
CA LEU A 379 20.84 45.53 8.14
C LEU A 379 20.87 47.04 7.91
N VAL A 380 20.82 47.48 6.65
CA VAL A 380 20.76 48.89 6.29
C VAL A 380 19.47 49.55 6.77
N GLU A 381 18.33 48.86 6.65
CA GLU A 381 17.04 49.33 7.19
C GLU A 381 17.12 49.49 8.72
N HIS A 382 17.61 48.47 9.44
CA HIS A 382 17.79 48.53 10.88
C HIS A 382 18.74 49.66 11.31
N ALA A 383 19.86 49.84 10.61
CA ALA A 383 20.79 50.94 10.86
C ALA A 383 20.15 52.31 10.60
N ALA A 384 19.31 52.43 9.58
CA ALA A 384 18.59 53.66 9.26
C ALA A 384 17.58 54.03 10.36
N VAL A 385 16.81 53.06 10.86
CA VAL A 385 15.88 53.26 11.98
C VAL A 385 16.65 53.68 13.23
N ALA A 386 17.68 52.92 13.62
CA ALA A 386 18.46 53.21 14.82
C ALA A 386 19.13 54.59 14.75
N THR A 387 19.68 54.98 13.59
CA THR A 387 20.29 56.31 13.40
C THR A 387 19.24 57.42 13.45
N THR A 388 18.03 57.16 12.93
CA THR A 388 16.91 58.12 12.99
C THR A 388 16.50 58.37 14.44
N ASP A 389 16.40 57.32 15.26
CA ASP A 389 16.03 57.43 16.68
C ASP A 389 17.02 58.29 17.49
N GLU A 390 18.30 58.24 17.14
CA GLU A 390 19.34 58.98 17.87
C GLU A 390 19.61 60.39 17.33
N THR A 391 19.61 60.55 16.01
CA THR A 391 20.01 61.82 15.36
C THR A 391 18.82 62.65 14.90
N GLY A 392 17.62 62.09 14.90
CA GLY A 392 16.40 62.69 14.34
C GLY A 392 16.42 62.81 12.80
N THR A 393 17.44 62.29 12.12
CA THR A 393 17.58 62.37 10.66
C THR A 393 17.10 61.10 10.00
N THR A 394 16.03 61.19 9.20
CA THR A 394 15.47 60.05 8.48
C THR A 394 16.25 59.73 7.19
N PHE A 395 16.60 58.45 7.05
CA PHE A 395 17.14 57.83 5.84
C PHE A 395 16.01 57.08 5.12
N GLY A 396 15.41 57.68 4.09
CA GLY A 396 14.34 57.04 3.33
C GLY A 396 14.84 56.02 2.31
N ASP A 397 13.93 55.28 1.69
CA ASP A 397 14.19 54.11 0.85
C ASP A 397 15.26 54.33 -0.22
N THR A 398 15.21 55.44 -0.97
CA THR A 398 16.21 55.74 -2.01
C THR A 398 17.63 55.93 -1.46
N VAL A 399 17.77 56.39 -0.21
CA VAL A 399 19.09 56.54 0.44
C VAL A 399 19.58 55.18 0.94
N GLN A 400 18.67 54.36 1.48
CA GLN A 400 18.97 53.00 1.88
C GLN A 400 19.38 52.13 0.68
N GLU A 401 18.66 52.22 -0.45
CA GLU A 401 19.03 51.53 -1.70
C GLU A 401 20.43 51.88 -2.19
N LYS A 402 20.83 53.17 -2.08
CA LYS A 402 22.18 53.62 -2.44
C LYS A 402 23.23 53.07 -1.47
N ALA A 403 22.94 53.02 -0.18
CA ALA A 403 23.82 52.44 0.82
C ALA A 403 24.01 50.93 0.59
N VAL A 404 22.92 50.20 0.32
CA VAL A 404 22.95 48.77 -0.03
C VAL A 404 23.80 48.56 -1.28
N ALA A 405 23.58 49.33 -2.35
CA ALA A 405 24.34 49.19 -3.59
C ALA A 405 25.84 49.45 -3.39
N ALA A 406 26.21 50.45 -2.58
CA ALA A 406 27.60 50.78 -2.30
C ALA A 406 28.30 49.71 -1.44
N ALA A 407 27.64 49.25 -0.38
CA ALA A 407 28.15 48.17 0.48
C ALA A 407 28.24 46.84 -0.27
N TRP A 408 27.23 46.51 -1.08
CA TRP A 408 27.19 45.28 -1.87
C TRP A 408 28.27 45.23 -2.94
N ALA A 409 28.59 46.35 -3.58
CA ALA A 409 29.69 46.42 -4.54
C ALA A 409 31.04 46.04 -3.91
N ILE A 410 31.27 46.44 -2.66
CA ILE A 410 32.48 46.07 -1.91
C ILE A 410 32.47 44.59 -1.52
N VAL A 411 31.35 44.11 -0.99
CA VAL A 411 31.19 42.70 -0.59
C VAL A 411 31.41 41.75 -1.77
N ARG A 412 30.99 42.14 -2.98
CA ARG A 412 31.16 41.34 -4.21
C ARG A 412 32.53 41.42 -4.85
N ASP A 413 33.40 42.35 -4.45
CA ASP A 413 34.69 42.58 -5.11
C ASP A 413 35.63 41.38 -4.95
N ASP A 414 35.58 40.72 -3.77
CA ASP A 414 36.45 39.58 -3.43
C ASP A 414 35.83 38.19 -3.76
N ARG A 415 34.75 38.15 -4.57
CA ARG A 415 34.03 36.90 -4.86
C ARG A 415 34.91 35.82 -5.52
N THR A 416 35.90 36.21 -6.31
CA THR A 416 36.82 35.25 -6.95
C THR A 416 37.65 34.49 -5.92
N ALA A 417 38.19 35.18 -4.92
CA ALA A 417 38.95 34.55 -3.84
C ALA A 417 38.04 33.67 -2.97
N ASP A 418 36.81 34.14 -2.71
CA ASP A 418 35.83 33.38 -1.94
C ASP A 418 35.40 32.07 -2.66
N LEU A 419 35.14 32.15 -3.97
CA LEU A 419 34.84 30.98 -4.81
C LEU A 419 36.03 30.02 -4.91
N TYR A 420 37.26 30.54 -4.94
CA TYR A 420 38.47 29.71 -4.89
C TYR A 420 38.50 28.87 -3.62
N THR A 421 38.31 29.49 -2.45
CA THR A 421 38.31 28.77 -1.16
C THR A 421 37.24 27.69 -1.11
N LEU A 422 35.99 28.00 -1.50
CA LEU A 422 34.92 27.01 -1.51
C LEU A 422 35.17 25.86 -2.50
N THR A 423 35.74 26.18 -3.66
CA THR A 423 36.06 25.16 -4.68
C THR A 423 37.21 24.27 -4.23
N ASP A 424 38.26 24.84 -3.65
CA ASP A 424 39.42 24.11 -3.14
C ASP A 424 39.00 23.11 -2.05
N GLU A 425 38.25 23.58 -1.06
CA GLU A 425 37.73 22.74 0.02
C GLU A 425 36.81 21.61 -0.48
N ALA A 426 36.00 21.88 -1.50
CA ALA A 426 35.09 20.90 -2.10
C ALA A 426 35.81 19.84 -2.96
N THR A 427 37.03 20.13 -3.44
CA THR A 427 37.79 19.23 -4.33
C THR A 427 38.82 18.40 -3.56
N SER A 428 38.41 17.21 -3.10
CA SER A 428 39.22 16.30 -2.27
C SER A 428 40.52 15.75 -2.91
N THR A 429 40.66 15.85 -4.23
CA THR A 429 41.87 15.41 -4.96
C THR A 429 42.64 16.65 -5.37
N ARG A 430 43.88 16.83 -4.87
CA ARG A 430 44.79 17.95 -5.19
C ARG A 430 44.83 18.20 -6.70
N LYS A 431 44.02 19.15 -7.16
CA LYS A 431 44.20 19.81 -8.44
C LYS A 431 45.27 20.88 -8.23
N ASP A 432 45.94 21.28 -9.30
CA ASP A 432 46.90 22.37 -9.24
C ASP A 432 46.18 23.67 -8.84
N ASP A 433 46.76 24.45 -7.92
CA ASP A 433 46.15 25.68 -7.40
C ASP A 433 45.76 26.65 -8.53
N GLY A 434 46.56 26.72 -9.61
CA GLY A 434 46.27 27.58 -10.76
C GLY A 434 45.05 27.14 -11.58
N VAL A 435 44.72 25.83 -11.56
CA VAL A 435 43.50 25.30 -12.20
C VAL A 435 42.25 25.68 -11.40
N ILE A 436 42.34 25.64 -10.07
CA ILE A 436 41.24 26.04 -9.19
C ILE A 436 41.02 27.56 -9.27
N GLU A 437 42.09 28.35 -9.27
CA GLU A 437 42.04 29.81 -9.46
C GLU A 437 41.38 30.18 -10.79
N SER A 438 41.83 29.56 -11.88
CA SER A 438 41.25 29.80 -13.21
C SER A 438 39.78 29.36 -13.31
N PHE A 439 39.39 28.29 -12.59
CA PHE A 439 38.00 27.87 -12.49
C PHE A 439 37.16 28.88 -11.70
N ALA A 440 37.66 29.34 -10.55
CA ALA A 440 37.01 30.31 -9.70
C ALA A 440 36.80 31.66 -10.41
N GLU A 441 37.78 32.14 -11.18
CA GLU A 441 37.64 33.33 -12.03
C GLU A 441 36.52 33.17 -13.08
N ARG A 442 36.47 32.01 -13.74
CA ARG A 442 35.46 31.71 -14.78
C ARG A 442 34.06 31.60 -14.19
N LEU A 443 33.95 31.09 -12.96
CA LEU A 443 32.71 31.01 -12.22
C LEU A 443 32.27 32.40 -11.71
N ALA A 444 33.20 33.18 -11.13
CA ALA A 444 32.97 34.56 -10.68
C ALA A 444 32.43 35.44 -11.81
N ALA A 445 32.95 35.27 -13.03
CA ALA A 445 32.49 36.00 -14.21
C ALA A 445 31.04 35.68 -14.62
N LYS A 446 30.45 34.58 -14.15
CA LYS A 446 29.03 34.27 -14.41
C LYS A 446 28.08 35.15 -13.58
N PHE A 447 28.57 35.74 -12.50
CA PHE A 447 27.83 36.66 -11.64
C PHE A 447 27.80 38.12 -12.16
N ASP A 448 28.58 38.45 -13.20
CA ASP A 448 28.70 39.80 -13.77
C ASP A 448 27.63 40.16 -14.82
N GLY A 449 26.57 39.35 -14.97
CA GLY A 449 25.54 39.54 -15.99
C GLY A 449 24.60 40.73 -15.74
N GLU A 450 24.13 41.39 -16.81
CA GLU A 450 23.05 42.39 -16.73
C GLU A 450 21.81 41.76 -16.08
N GLY A 451 21.39 42.31 -14.92
CA GLY A 451 20.24 41.81 -14.15
C GLY A 451 20.60 41.01 -12.89
N GLN A 452 21.86 40.63 -12.68
CA GLN A 452 22.32 39.94 -11.46
C GLN A 452 22.81 40.92 -10.39
N VAL A 453 21.96 41.87 -10.00
CA VAL A 453 22.33 42.86 -8.98
C VAL A 453 22.44 42.21 -7.59
N ARG A 454 21.71 41.13 -7.34
CA ARG A 454 21.62 40.45 -6.04
C ARG A 454 22.28 39.08 -5.98
N ASP A 455 22.91 38.62 -7.07
CA ASP A 455 23.48 37.27 -7.21
C ASP A 455 22.49 36.17 -6.79
N ARG A 456 21.25 36.33 -7.25
CA ARG A 456 20.16 35.38 -7.02
C ARG A 456 20.14 34.33 -8.13
N LEU A 457 20.05 33.07 -7.75
CA LEU A 457 20.02 31.96 -8.70
C LEU A 457 19.28 30.75 -8.15
N ARG A 458 18.73 29.95 -9.06
CA ARG A 458 18.22 28.61 -8.76
C ARG A 458 19.37 27.60 -8.79
N ARG A 459 19.20 26.47 -8.11
CA ARG A 459 20.20 25.39 -8.08
C ARG A 459 20.62 24.94 -9.48
N GLU A 460 19.65 24.76 -10.38
CA GLU A 460 19.89 24.40 -11.78
C GLU A 460 20.79 25.42 -12.51
N THR A 461 20.61 26.71 -12.22
CA THR A 461 21.46 27.78 -12.77
C THR A 461 22.88 27.72 -12.21
N LEU A 462 23.04 27.37 -10.94
CA LEU A 462 24.36 27.15 -10.33
C LEU A 462 25.10 25.98 -10.98
N GLU A 463 24.40 24.87 -11.16
CA GLU A 463 24.92 23.66 -11.82
C GLU A 463 25.38 23.99 -13.25
N GLU A 464 24.59 24.75 -14.00
CA GLU A 464 24.97 25.24 -15.33
C GLU A 464 26.20 26.14 -15.28
N TYR A 465 26.33 27.00 -14.26
CA TYR A 465 27.49 27.89 -14.10
C TYR A 465 28.76 27.10 -13.80
N VAL A 466 28.67 26.14 -12.87
CA VAL A 466 29.76 25.23 -12.50
C VAL A 466 30.16 24.36 -13.69
N GLU A 467 29.19 23.82 -14.44
CA GLU A 467 29.45 23.01 -15.62
C GLU A 467 30.14 23.82 -16.71
N ARG A 468 29.66 25.02 -17.02
CA ARG A 468 30.29 25.90 -18.02
C ARG A 468 31.69 26.33 -17.60
N ALA A 469 31.90 26.70 -16.33
CA ALA A 469 33.21 27.03 -15.80
C ALA A 469 34.17 25.83 -15.89
N ALA A 470 33.70 24.63 -15.56
CA ALA A 470 34.47 23.39 -15.67
C ALA A 470 34.85 23.07 -17.11
N ALA A 471 33.91 23.19 -18.05
CA ALA A 471 34.16 22.93 -19.47
C ALA A 471 35.18 23.91 -20.06
N MET A 472 35.07 25.21 -19.73
CA MET A 472 36.04 26.22 -20.15
C MET A 472 37.42 26.00 -19.53
N THR A 473 37.47 25.51 -18.29
CA THR A 473 38.74 25.14 -17.65
C THR A 473 39.39 23.93 -18.27
N ALA A 474 38.61 22.91 -18.61
CA ALA A 474 39.10 21.73 -19.30
C ALA A 474 39.68 22.07 -20.68
N GLU A 475 39.05 22.99 -21.42
CA GLU A 475 39.52 23.41 -22.74
C GLU A 475 40.87 24.16 -22.70
N ARG A 476 41.10 24.96 -21.65
CA ARG A 476 42.30 25.82 -21.56
C ARG A 476 43.46 25.22 -20.80
N GLU A 477 43.18 24.48 -19.73
CA GLU A 477 44.20 23.95 -18.81
C GLU A 477 44.47 22.44 -19.02
N ASP A 478 43.73 21.77 -19.93
CA ASP A 478 43.80 20.31 -20.16
C ASP A 478 43.51 19.46 -18.90
N VAL A 479 42.77 20.03 -17.94
CA VAL A 479 42.37 19.38 -16.68
C VAL A 479 40.85 19.44 -16.53
N SER A 480 40.20 18.27 -16.46
CA SER A 480 38.75 18.19 -16.34
C SER A 480 38.26 18.16 -14.88
N PHE A 481 37.07 18.71 -14.67
CA PHE A 481 36.30 18.48 -13.44
C PHE A 481 35.33 17.33 -13.70
N GLY A 482 35.57 16.18 -13.04
CA GLY A 482 34.64 15.06 -13.07
C GLY A 482 33.28 15.43 -12.49
N GLU A 483 32.27 14.60 -12.76
CA GLU A 483 30.88 14.81 -12.31
C GLU A 483 30.79 15.02 -10.79
N THR A 484 31.35 14.13 -9.98
CA THR A 484 31.38 14.25 -8.51
C THR A 484 32.07 15.52 -8.03
N ALA A 485 33.12 15.99 -8.72
CA ALA A 485 33.79 17.24 -8.33
C ALA A 485 32.92 18.47 -8.61
N ARG A 486 32.16 18.45 -9.72
CA ARG A 486 31.21 19.52 -10.06
C ARG A 486 30.03 19.52 -9.09
N GLU A 487 29.53 18.34 -8.71
CA GLU A 487 28.47 18.17 -7.73
C GLU A 487 28.89 18.70 -6.35
N ASN A 488 30.06 18.28 -5.84
CA ASN A 488 30.59 18.78 -4.57
C ASN A 488 30.76 20.30 -4.54
N VAL A 489 31.28 20.90 -5.62
CA VAL A 489 31.45 22.36 -5.73
C VAL A 489 30.09 23.05 -5.74
N THR A 490 29.12 22.51 -6.48
CA THR A 490 27.74 23.03 -6.49
C THR A 490 27.13 22.97 -5.10
N ASP A 491 27.25 21.85 -4.39
CA ASP A 491 26.72 21.69 -3.05
C ASP A 491 27.38 22.64 -2.04
N ALA A 492 28.71 22.81 -2.11
CA ALA A 492 29.44 23.76 -1.27
C ALA A 492 28.92 25.19 -1.48
N LEU A 493 28.77 25.61 -2.74
CA LEU A 493 28.25 26.93 -3.11
C LEU A 493 26.77 27.10 -2.73
N TRP A 494 25.95 26.07 -2.92
CA TRP A 494 24.53 26.11 -2.57
C TRP A 494 24.30 26.14 -1.05
N SER A 495 25.20 25.52 -0.28
CA SER A 495 25.16 25.51 1.19
C SER A 495 25.42 26.88 1.81
N VAL A 496 26.23 27.72 1.17
CA VAL A 496 26.50 29.09 1.63
C VAL A 496 25.43 30.09 1.17
N ALA A 497 24.67 29.76 0.12
CA ALA A 497 23.59 30.61 -0.37
C ALA A 497 22.41 30.67 0.63
N ARG A 498 21.68 31.79 0.63
CA ARG A 498 20.57 32.07 1.56
C ARG A 498 19.24 32.10 0.82
N THR A 499 18.25 31.38 1.34
CA THR A 499 16.87 31.42 0.82
C THR A 499 16.31 32.82 1.00
N VAL A 500 15.72 33.35 -0.06
CA VAL A 500 15.24 34.74 -0.09
C VAL A 500 13.88 34.84 0.61
N PRO A 501 13.62 35.89 1.42
CA PRO A 501 12.38 36.06 2.17
C PRO A 501 11.21 36.59 1.33
N ASP A 502 11.15 36.28 0.04
CA ASP A 502 10.06 36.74 -0.82
C ASP A 502 8.77 35.97 -0.52
N ASP A 503 7.65 36.69 -0.41
CA ASP A 503 6.34 36.08 -0.25
C ASP A 503 5.97 35.21 -1.46
N PRO A 504 5.35 34.04 -1.26
CA PRO A 504 4.87 33.23 -2.37
C PRO A 504 3.81 33.99 -3.19
N PRO A 505 3.70 33.72 -4.50
CA PRO A 505 2.65 34.29 -5.32
C PRO A 505 1.28 33.82 -4.81
N ASN A 506 0.22 34.56 -5.16
CA ASN A 506 -1.14 34.18 -4.81
C ASN A 506 -1.59 32.94 -5.62
N VAL A 507 -2.67 32.30 -5.18
CA VAL A 507 -3.17 31.05 -5.79
C VAL A 507 -3.45 31.20 -7.28
N ALA A 508 -4.05 32.32 -7.70
CA ALA A 508 -4.36 32.58 -9.11
C ALA A 508 -3.09 32.63 -9.99
N ALA A 509 -2.05 33.30 -9.52
CA ALA A 509 -0.77 33.36 -10.23
C ALA A 509 -0.07 31.99 -10.32
N VAL A 510 -0.23 31.13 -9.30
CA VAL A 510 0.25 29.73 -9.35
C VAL A 510 -0.56 28.92 -10.36
N ALA A 511 -1.88 29.10 -10.43
CA ALA A 511 -2.76 28.37 -11.35
C ALA A 511 -2.48 28.72 -12.82
N ASP A 512 -2.22 30.00 -13.09
CA ASP A 512 -1.99 30.52 -14.45
C ASP A 512 -0.63 30.09 -15.04
N ASP A 513 0.33 29.70 -14.21
CA ASP A 513 1.66 29.27 -14.64
C ASP A 513 1.97 27.81 -14.24
N ARG A 514 2.04 26.94 -15.25
CA ARG A 514 2.30 25.51 -15.07
C ARG A 514 3.67 25.22 -14.45
N ASP A 515 4.69 26.03 -14.73
CA ASP A 515 6.02 25.82 -14.17
C ASP A 515 6.02 26.17 -12.67
N THR A 516 5.30 27.23 -12.29
CA THR A 516 5.08 27.60 -10.89
C THR A 516 4.26 26.55 -10.15
N ALA A 517 3.16 26.05 -10.74
CA ALA A 517 2.38 24.96 -10.15
C ALA A 517 3.21 23.66 -10.00
N SER A 518 4.05 23.35 -10.99
CA SER A 518 4.98 22.21 -10.94
C SER A 518 5.98 22.37 -9.78
N ALA A 519 6.55 23.56 -9.59
CA ALA A 519 7.45 23.84 -8.48
C ALA A 519 6.75 23.67 -7.11
N LEU A 520 5.48 24.09 -6.98
CA LEU A 520 4.69 23.88 -5.77
C LEU A 520 4.45 22.38 -5.52
N LEU A 521 4.14 21.62 -6.57
CA LEU A 521 3.95 20.18 -6.48
C LEU A 521 5.23 19.44 -6.04
N SER A 522 6.38 19.81 -6.59
CA SER A 522 7.66 19.25 -6.16
C SER A 522 7.94 19.57 -4.68
N ALA A 523 7.69 20.81 -4.25
CA ALA A 523 7.86 21.19 -2.86
C ALA A 523 6.95 20.42 -1.89
N MET A 524 5.70 20.18 -2.29
CA MET A 524 4.77 19.32 -1.54
C MET A 524 5.26 17.87 -1.46
N SER A 525 5.91 17.38 -2.51
CA SER A 525 6.39 16.00 -2.60
C SER A 525 7.66 15.75 -1.78
N GLU A 526 8.53 16.75 -1.66
CA GLU A 526 9.80 16.68 -0.92
C GLU A 526 9.67 16.98 0.56
N THR A 527 8.58 17.62 0.99
CA THR A 527 8.34 17.95 2.40
C THR A 527 7.83 16.72 3.15
N ASP A 528 8.39 16.42 4.33
CA ASP A 528 7.87 15.37 5.20
C ASP A 528 6.50 15.75 5.77
N ILE A 529 5.47 14.99 5.39
CA ILE A 529 4.09 15.18 5.83
C ILE A 529 3.59 13.90 6.51
N ILE A 530 2.84 14.09 7.59
CA ILE A 530 2.27 12.99 8.37
C ILE A 530 1.30 12.20 7.49
N ALA A 531 1.32 10.87 7.61
CA ALA A 531 0.43 9.97 6.91
C ALA A 531 -1.07 10.38 7.03
N PRO A 532 -1.86 10.21 5.95
CA PRO A 532 -3.30 10.45 5.97
C PRO A 532 -4.00 9.65 7.08
N PRO A 533 -5.15 10.14 7.58
CA PRO A 533 -5.96 9.39 8.53
C PRO A 533 -6.47 8.08 7.90
N THR A 534 -6.77 7.10 8.75
CA THR A 534 -7.22 5.77 8.35
C THR A 534 -8.73 5.60 8.40
N ASP A 535 -9.46 6.61 8.90
CA ASP A 535 -10.92 6.58 9.06
C ASP A 535 -11.67 6.53 7.71
N CYS A 536 -10.96 6.76 6.60
CA CYS A 536 -11.46 6.55 5.24
C CYS A 536 -11.37 5.10 4.75
N LEU A 537 -10.80 4.20 5.56
CA LEU A 537 -10.67 2.78 5.28
C LEU A 537 -11.57 1.97 6.21
N SER A 538 -12.19 0.95 5.64
CA SER A 538 -12.94 -0.09 6.32
C SER A 538 -12.24 -1.43 6.08
N PRO A 539 -11.18 -1.77 6.85
CA PRO A 539 -10.55 -3.08 6.77
C PRO A 539 -11.55 -4.17 7.19
N ILE A 540 -11.24 -5.44 6.91
CA ILE A 540 -12.08 -6.56 7.34
C ILE A 540 -11.84 -6.81 8.84
N THR A 541 -10.61 -6.66 9.32
CA THR A 541 -10.06 -7.07 10.63
C THR A 541 -9.70 -8.56 10.73
N ALA A 542 -8.69 -8.87 11.53
CA ALA A 542 -8.16 -10.23 11.69
C ALA A 542 -9.23 -11.23 12.14
N ASP A 543 -10.07 -10.85 13.12
CA ASP A 543 -11.14 -11.71 13.63
C ASP A 543 -12.17 -12.05 12.55
N LEU A 544 -12.59 -11.08 11.74
CA LEU A 544 -13.54 -11.30 10.65
C LEU A 544 -12.91 -12.05 9.47
N VAL A 545 -11.62 -11.85 9.18
CA VAL A 545 -10.87 -12.66 8.20
C VAL A 545 -10.88 -14.13 8.63
N ARG A 546 -10.62 -14.40 9.91
CA ARG A 546 -10.68 -15.74 10.48
C ARG A 546 -12.09 -16.34 10.37
N SER A 547 -13.12 -15.61 10.79
CA SER A 547 -14.51 -16.08 10.66
C SER A 547 -14.91 -16.37 9.21
N GLY A 548 -14.44 -15.56 8.25
CA GLY A 548 -14.66 -15.78 6.83
C GLY A 548 -14.00 -17.06 6.30
N LEU A 549 -12.80 -17.38 6.77
CA LEU A 549 -12.11 -18.63 6.42
C LEU A 549 -12.76 -19.85 7.07
N GLU A 550 -13.09 -19.78 8.37
CA GLU A 550 -13.78 -20.85 9.11
C GLU A 550 -15.15 -21.18 8.50
N LYS A 551 -15.85 -20.18 7.96
CA LYS A 551 -17.15 -20.32 7.29
C LYS A 551 -17.08 -21.17 6.00
N GLU A 552 -16.03 -21.01 5.20
CA GLU A 552 -15.99 -21.53 3.82
C GLU A 552 -14.96 -22.64 3.58
N PHE A 553 -14.07 -22.87 4.54
CA PHE A 553 -13.04 -23.90 4.47
C PHE A 553 -13.00 -24.67 5.79
N ASP A 554 -13.14 -26.00 5.71
CA ASP A 554 -12.97 -26.89 6.86
C ASP A 554 -11.49 -27.25 7.01
N ALA A 555 -10.83 -26.66 8.01
CA ALA A 555 -9.40 -26.76 8.25
C ALA A 555 -9.10 -26.99 9.74
N ASP A 556 -7.97 -27.62 10.03
CA ASP A 556 -7.55 -27.91 11.41
C ASP A 556 -7.03 -26.67 12.15
N PHE A 557 -6.65 -25.62 11.40
CA PHE A 557 -5.95 -24.45 11.91
C PHE A 557 -6.24 -23.20 11.08
N TYR A 558 -6.42 -22.07 11.77
CA TYR A 558 -6.63 -20.74 11.19
C TYR A 558 -5.78 -19.68 11.89
N ALA A 559 -5.12 -18.84 11.10
CA ALA A 559 -4.39 -17.65 11.56
C ALA A 559 -4.72 -16.46 10.67
N SER A 560 -4.67 -15.25 11.24
CA SER A 560 -5.02 -14.02 10.55
C SER A 560 -4.24 -12.84 11.14
N ALA A 561 -3.86 -11.89 10.30
CA ALA A 561 -3.15 -10.67 10.70
C ALA A 561 -3.71 -9.47 9.93
N THR A 562 -3.88 -8.35 10.63
CA THR A 562 -4.20 -7.03 10.06
C THR A 562 -3.06 -6.08 10.41
N ARG A 563 -2.44 -5.49 9.40
CA ARG A 563 -1.33 -4.55 9.58
C ARG A 563 -1.82 -3.14 9.90
N ASP A 564 -0.92 -2.33 10.44
CA ASP A 564 -1.12 -0.88 10.51
C ASP A 564 -1.19 -0.29 9.09
N ALA A 565 -1.82 0.87 8.95
CA ALA A 565 -1.96 1.50 7.64
C ALA A 565 -0.63 2.02 7.10
N GLY A 566 -0.31 1.63 5.87
CA GLY A 566 0.73 2.23 5.04
C GLY A 566 0.18 3.36 4.18
N VAL A 567 1.09 4.03 3.44
CA VAL A 567 0.74 5.11 2.51
C VAL A 567 1.47 4.90 1.20
N HIS A 568 0.76 5.01 0.09
CA HIS A 568 1.35 5.00 -1.24
C HIS A 568 0.71 6.10 -2.07
N GLY A 569 1.53 6.97 -2.68
CA GLY A 569 1.02 8.04 -3.54
C GLY A 569 -0.07 8.86 -2.85
N GLY A 570 0.12 9.18 -1.57
CA GLY A 570 -0.85 9.91 -0.74
C GLY A 570 -2.15 9.18 -0.38
N ASP A 571 -2.40 7.98 -0.89
CA ASP A 571 -3.56 7.17 -0.53
C ASP A 571 -3.18 6.20 0.60
N PRO A 572 -3.91 6.20 1.74
CA PRO A 572 -3.69 5.22 2.79
C PRO A 572 -4.10 3.83 2.30
N PHE A 573 -3.42 2.80 2.80
CA PHE A 573 -3.81 1.42 2.56
C PHE A 573 -3.54 0.53 3.77
N ILE A 574 -4.34 -0.52 3.92
CA ILE A 574 -4.17 -1.56 4.95
C ILE A 574 -4.06 -2.91 4.25
N VAL A 575 -3.15 -3.76 4.75
CA VAL A 575 -3.00 -5.12 4.25
C VAL A 575 -3.37 -6.13 5.35
N GLU A 576 -4.13 -7.14 4.94
CA GLU A 576 -4.59 -8.21 5.81
C GLU A 576 -4.27 -9.56 5.19
N ALA A 577 -3.87 -10.52 6.01
CA ALA A 577 -3.55 -11.86 5.57
C ALA A 577 -4.26 -12.89 6.44
N GLY A 578 -4.65 -14.00 5.83
CA GLY A 578 -5.26 -15.15 6.52
C GLY A 578 -4.68 -16.45 5.99
N ILE A 579 -4.51 -17.45 6.86
CA ILE A 579 -4.04 -18.79 6.52
C ILE A 579 -4.97 -19.82 7.15
N ALA A 580 -5.53 -20.71 6.34
CA ALA A 580 -6.20 -21.93 6.79
C ALA A 580 -5.35 -23.14 6.39
N TYR A 581 -5.20 -24.13 7.28
CA TYR A 581 -4.35 -25.31 7.06
C TYR A 581 -4.97 -26.61 7.56
N GLY A 582 -4.85 -27.68 6.78
CA GLY A 582 -5.28 -29.04 7.15
C GLY A 582 -6.76 -29.31 6.86
N GLY A 583 -7.37 -30.20 7.64
CA GLY A 583 -8.78 -30.61 7.46
C GLY A 583 -9.05 -31.25 6.09
N ASP A 584 -10.09 -30.78 5.42
CA ASP A 584 -10.54 -31.28 4.11
C ASP A 584 -9.82 -30.62 2.92
N LEU A 585 -8.82 -29.77 3.20
CA LEU A 585 -8.04 -29.12 2.15
C LEU A 585 -7.18 -30.13 1.37
N PRO A 586 -7.05 -29.99 0.03
CA PRO A 586 -6.24 -30.90 -0.78
C PRO A 586 -4.77 -30.95 -0.34
N ALA A 587 -4.30 -32.13 0.07
CA ALA A 587 -2.92 -32.31 0.53
C ALA A 587 -1.88 -32.25 -0.60
N GLU A 588 -2.28 -32.61 -1.83
CA GLU A 588 -1.42 -32.57 -3.01
C GLU A 588 -1.72 -31.34 -3.87
N GLY A 589 -0.66 -30.63 -4.27
CA GLY A 589 -0.76 -29.48 -5.17
C GLY A 589 -0.23 -28.19 -4.53
N SER A 590 -0.31 -27.11 -5.33
CA SER A 590 -0.01 -25.76 -4.86
C SER A 590 -1.10 -25.25 -3.94
N VAL A 591 -0.72 -24.48 -2.92
CA VAL A 591 -1.67 -23.81 -2.03
C VAL A 591 -2.67 -22.96 -2.82
N GLU A 592 -3.89 -22.85 -2.30
CA GLU A 592 -4.90 -21.98 -2.88
C GLU A 592 -4.68 -20.54 -2.42
N LEU A 593 -4.65 -19.61 -3.38
CA LEU A 593 -4.44 -18.19 -3.12
C LEU A 593 -5.72 -17.39 -3.40
N LEU A 594 -6.28 -16.81 -2.34
CA LEU A 594 -7.40 -15.88 -2.38
C LEU A 594 -6.87 -14.44 -2.35
N ARG A 595 -7.20 -13.65 -3.38
CA ARG A 595 -6.74 -12.27 -3.53
C ARG A 595 -7.92 -11.32 -3.50
N PHE A 596 -7.82 -10.28 -2.69
CA PHE A 596 -8.88 -9.29 -2.52
C PHE A 596 -8.34 -7.87 -2.60
N ALA A 597 -9.12 -6.98 -3.21
CA ALA A 597 -8.89 -5.54 -3.20
C ALA A 597 -10.19 -4.85 -2.81
N ASN A 598 -10.19 -4.00 -1.77
CA ASN A 598 -11.39 -3.33 -1.26
C ASN A 598 -12.60 -4.27 -1.09
N ARG A 599 -12.37 -5.45 -0.48
CA ARG A 599 -13.36 -6.54 -0.32
C ARG A 599 -13.94 -7.13 -1.61
N VAL A 600 -13.32 -6.89 -2.75
CA VAL A 600 -13.68 -7.48 -4.04
C VAL A 600 -12.70 -8.60 -4.40
N PRO A 601 -13.17 -9.83 -4.68
CA PRO A 601 -12.30 -10.93 -5.12
C PRO A 601 -11.68 -10.69 -6.49
N LEU A 602 -10.39 -11.00 -6.61
CA LEU A 602 -9.62 -10.96 -7.86
C LEU A 602 -9.47 -12.39 -8.41
N VAL A 603 -10.33 -12.79 -9.35
CA VAL A 603 -10.34 -14.17 -9.88
C VAL A 603 -9.45 -14.38 -11.12
N TYR A 604 -9.19 -13.33 -11.91
CA TYR A 604 -8.37 -13.40 -13.14
C TYR A 604 -6.96 -12.85 -12.96
N GLN A 605 -6.08 -13.07 -13.94
CA GLN A 605 -4.72 -12.51 -14.03
C GLN A 605 -3.81 -12.74 -12.81
N ARG A 606 -3.89 -13.91 -12.17
CA ARG A 606 -3.06 -14.25 -10.98
C ARG A 606 -1.56 -14.02 -11.21
N GLY A 607 -1.05 -14.26 -12.42
CA GLY A 607 0.38 -14.18 -12.73
C GLY A 607 0.97 -12.77 -12.82
N ALA A 608 0.14 -11.72 -12.88
CA ALA A 608 0.57 -10.32 -12.99
C ALA A 608 0.25 -9.51 -11.71
N CYS A 609 -0.09 -10.19 -10.61
CA CYS A 609 -0.55 -9.56 -9.39
C CYS A 609 0.54 -9.56 -8.33
N ALA A 610 0.80 -8.41 -7.72
CA ALA A 610 1.79 -8.22 -6.66
C ALA A 610 1.66 -9.26 -5.53
N THR A 611 0.43 -9.56 -5.08
CA THR A 611 0.17 -10.57 -4.04
C THR A 611 0.76 -11.95 -4.39
N THR A 612 0.68 -12.35 -5.66
CA THR A 612 1.18 -13.65 -6.12
C THR A 612 2.70 -13.63 -6.17
N ASP A 613 3.30 -12.53 -6.62
CA ASP A 613 4.75 -12.40 -6.75
C ASP A 613 5.44 -12.33 -5.38
N VAL A 614 4.85 -11.60 -4.43
CA VAL A 614 5.30 -11.58 -3.03
C VAL A 614 5.27 -12.99 -2.42
N LEU A 615 4.16 -13.73 -2.60
CA LEU A 615 4.05 -15.09 -2.07
C LEU A 615 5.09 -16.06 -2.64
N LYS A 616 5.46 -15.93 -3.92
CA LYS A 616 6.52 -16.74 -4.53
C LYS A 616 7.90 -16.44 -3.95
N GLY A 617 8.11 -15.20 -3.48
CA GLY A 617 9.37 -14.71 -2.89
C GLY A 617 9.57 -15.13 -1.43
N ILE A 618 8.49 -15.46 -0.70
CA ILE A 618 8.57 -15.92 0.69
C ILE A 618 9.17 -17.33 0.76
N GLY A 619 10.13 -17.53 1.66
CA GLY A 619 10.76 -18.83 1.94
C GLY A 619 9.89 -19.74 2.79
N TRP A 620 8.88 -20.38 2.19
CA TRP A 620 7.84 -21.17 2.87
C TRP A 620 8.33 -22.39 3.63
N ARG A 621 9.47 -22.97 3.24
CA ARG A 621 10.13 -24.06 3.98
C ARG A 621 10.47 -23.67 5.42
N ASN A 622 10.75 -22.40 5.67
CA ASN A 622 11.02 -21.89 7.01
C ASN A 622 9.77 -21.86 7.92
N TYR A 623 8.58 -21.97 7.31
CA TYR A 623 7.27 -21.95 7.97
C TYR A 623 6.58 -23.32 7.95
N GLY A 624 7.21 -24.36 7.40
CA GLY A 624 6.72 -25.74 7.45
C GLY A 624 5.92 -26.20 6.23
N LEU A 625 5.77 -25.37 5.19
CA LEU A 625 5.21 -25.79 3.91
C LEU A 625 6.31 -26.21 2.94
N ASP A 626 6.00 -27.18 2.06
CA ASP A 626 6.93 -27.55 0.99
C ASP A 626 6.93 -26.47 -0.10
N GLN A 627 8.08 -26.31 -0.76
CA GLN A 627 8.24 -25.32 -1.84
C GLN A 627 9.34 -25.82 -2.78
N PRO A 628 9.04 -26.75 -3.70
CA PRO A 628 10.04 -27.34 -4.59
C PRO A 628 10.86 -26.28 -5.32
N GLY A 629 12.18 -26.46 -5.38
CA GLY A 629 13.08 -25.46 -6.00
C GLY A 629 13.34 -24.19 -5.19
N GLY A 630 12.70 -24.00 -4.03
CA GLY A 630 12.97 -22.88 -3.10
C GLY A 630 12.48 -21.52 -3.56
N SER A 631 11.71 -21.48 -4.65
CA SER A 631 11.03 -20.29 -5.17
C SER A 631 9.72 -20.72 -5.83
N GLY A 632 8.74 -19.83 -5.90
CA GLY A 632 7.43 -20.15 -6.47
C GLY A 632 6.36 -20.41 -5.41
N MET A 633 5.17 -20.83 -5.84
CA MET A 633 4.09 -21.12 -4.90
C MET A 633 4.43 -22.33 -4.01
N PRO A 634 4.14 -22.27 -2.70
CA PRO A 634 4.30 -23.42 -1.85
C PRO A 634 3.25 -24.49 -2.15
N ASN A 635 3.53 -25.71 -1.71
CA ASN A 635 2.65 -26.86 -1.79
C ASN A 635 2.17 -27.28 -0.41
N GLY A 636 0.94 -27.80 -0.36
CA GLY A 636 0.34 -28.37 0.84
C GLY A 636 -1.14 -28.01 1.00
N PRO A 637 -1.80 -28.59 2.01
CA PRO A 637 -3.21 -28.37 2.32
C PRO A 637 -3.40 -27.02 3.01
N ALA A 638 -3.17 -25.92 2.27
CA ALA A 638 -3.30 -24.57 2.81
C ALA A 638 -4.03 -23.64 1.83
N VAL A 639 -4.79 -22.73 2.42
CA VAL A 639 -5.41 -21.60 1.75
C VAL A 639 -4.80 -20.33 2.32
N ILE A 640 -4.33 -19.44 1.46
CA ILE A 640 -3.76 -18.15 1.84
C ILE A 640 -4.64 -17.05 1.28
N MET A 641 -5.17 -16.23 2.16
CA MET A 641 -5.92 -15.02 1.85
C MET A 641 -5.04 -13.79 1.99
N ILE A 642 -5.10 -12.89 1.02
CA ILE A 642 -4.49 -11.55 1.08
C ILE A 642 -5.53 -10.53 0.65
N HIS A 643 -5.73 -9.52 1.49
CA HIS A 643 -6.61 -8.39 1.24
C HIS A 643 -5.84 -7.08 1.31
N VAL A 644 -6.04 -6.21 0.31
CA VAL A 644 -5.53 -4.84 0.30
C VAL A 644 -6.71 -3.88 0.26
N ALA A 645 -6.85 -3.05 1.30
CA ALA A 645 -7.85 -1.99 1.39
C ALA A 645 -7.17 -0.64 1.12
N SER A 646 -7.71 0.18 0.21
CA SER A 646 -7.23 1.55 -0.03
C SER A 646 -8.34 2.42 -0.62
N THR A 647 -8.23 3.74 -0.46
CA THR A 647 -9.03 4.72 -1.20
C THR A 647 -8.80 4.60 -2.71
N ASN A 648 -7.59 4.24 -3.14
CA ASN A 648 -7.23 4.07 -4.54
C ASN A 648 -6.27 2.87 -4.73
N VAL A 649 -6.83 1.71 -5.07
CA VAL A 649 -6.04 0.51 -5.33
C VAL A 649 -5.33 0.64 -6.69
N PRO A 650 -3.99 0.47 -6.75
CA PRO A 650 -3.24 0.53 -8.01
C PRO A 650 -3.42 -0.78 -8.78
N PHE A 651 -4.32 -0.78 -9.77
CA PHE A 651 -4.53 -1.93 -10.65
C PHE A 651 -3.59 -1.89 -11.87
N THR A 652 -3.24 -3.07 -12.41
CA THR A 652 -2.43 -3.18 -13.65
C THR A 652 -3.23 -2.83 -14.92
N SER A 653 -4.56 -2.83 -14.84
CA SER A 653 -5.48 -2.51 -15.93
C SER A 653 -6.83 -2.03 -15.40
N GLU A 654 -7.61 -1.37 -16.26
CA GLU A 654 -8.98 -0.90 -15.97
C GLU A 654 -9.95 -2.03 -15.59
N SER A 655 -9.63 -3.28 -15.93
CA SER A 655 -10.47 -4.45 -15.61
C SER A 655 -10.40 -4.89 -14.14
N LYS A 656 -9.47 -4.32 -13.36
CA LYS A 656 -9.32 -4.55 -11.90
C LYS A 656 -9.15 -6.02 -11.52
N ASP A 657 -8.30 -6.74 -12.24
CA ASP A 657 -8.01 -8.17 -12.01
C ASP A 657 -6.75 -8.42 -11.17
N ALA A 658 -5.84 -7.44 -11.12
CA ALA A 658 -4.53 -7.60 -10.49
C ALA A 658 -4.01 -6.28 -9.92
N ILE A 659 -3.43 -6.35 -8.73
CA ILE A 659 -2.75 -5.25 -8.05
C ILE A 659 -1.36 -5.12 -8.65
N ALA A 660 -0.95 -3.89 -8.99
CA ALA A 660 0.36 -3.58 -9.53
C ALA A 660 1.48 -3.74 -8.49
N ASN A 661 2.69 -4.05 -8.97
CA ASN A 661 3.90 -4.21 -8.16
C ASN A 661 4.41 -2.85 -7.65
N ILE A 662 3.84 -2.41 -6.53
CA ILE A 662 4.23 -1.18 -5.82
C ILE A 662 5.06 -1.57 -4.59
N PRO A 663 6.32 -1.13 -4.46
CA PRO A 663 7.21 -1.57 -3.38
C PRO A 663 6.61 -1.43 -1.98
N ALA A 664 5.99 -0.28 -1.68
CA ALA A 664 5.36 -0.03 -0.37
C ALA A 664 4.24 -1.04 -0.05
N ILE A 665 3.46 -1.46 -1.06
CA ILE A 665 2.38 -2.43 -0.90
C ILE A 665 2.96 -3.85 -0.81
N GLU A 666 3.96 -4.18 -1.61
CA GLU A 666 4.63 -5.49 -1.59
C GLU A 666 5.28 -5.79 -0.24
N ASP A 667 5.97 -4.81 0.35
CA ASP A 667 6.60 -4.94 1.66
C ASP A 667 5.56 -5.23 2.76
N GLU A 668 4.43 -4.50 2.78
CA GLU A 668 3.38 -4.75 3.78
C GLU A 668 2.61 -6.06 3.53
N ILE A 669 2.41 -6.49 2.28
CA ILE A 669 1.90 -7.84 1.97
C ILE A 669 2.83 -8.90 2.53
N GLU A 670 4.14 -8.75 2.31
CA GLU A 670 5.11 -9.72 2.81
C GLU A 670 5.07 -9.80 4.35
N LEU A 671 5.01 -8.66 5.03
CA LEU A 671 4.94 -8.59 6.49
C LEU A 671 3.66 -9.22 7.03
N ALA A 672 2.50 -8.90 6.47
CA ALA A 672 1.21 -9.47 6.87
C ALA A 672 1.19 -11.00 6.76
N VAL A 673 1.65 -11.53 5.61
CA VAL A 673 1.68 -12.97 5.38
C VAL A 673 2.68 -13.67 6.32
N ARG A 674 3.85 -13.07 6.54
CA ARG A 674 4.85 -13.62 7.48
C ARG A 674 4.35 -13.67 8.91
N GLU A 675 3.52 -12.72 9.32
CA GLU A 675 2.90 -12.71 10.64
C GLU A 675 1.99 -13.92 10.84
N ALA A 676 1.02 -14.14 9.95
CA ALA A 676 0.15 -15.33 9.98
C ALA A 676 0.95 -16.65 9.81
N ALA A 677 1.99 -16.66 8.97
CA ALA A 677 2.82 -17.85 8.74
C ALA A 677 3.66 -18.27 9.96
N ARG A 678 4.00 -17.33 10.87
CA ARG A 678 4.68 -17.66 12.14
C ARG A 678 3.77 -18.45 13.08
N GLU A 679 2.49 -18.15 13.11
CA GLU A 679 1.52 -18.93 13.89
C GLU A 679 1.34 -20.33 13.32
N LEU A 680 1.20 -20.45 11.99
CA LEU A 680 1.18 -21.74 11.30
C LEU A 680 2.41 -22.59 11.66
N LYS A 681 3.61 -21.98 11.62
CA LYS A 681 4.85 -22.66 11.99
C LYS A 681 4.80 -23.22 13.41
N SER A 682 4.29 -22.43 14.36
CA SER A 682 4.16 -22.86 15.76
C SER A 682 3.20 -24.05 15.90
N TYR A 683 2.06 -23.99 15.20
CA TYR A 683 1.09 -25.09 15.14
C TYR A 683 1.71 -26.38 14.54
N LEU A 684 2.38 -26.28 13.39
CA LEU A 684 3.01 -27.42 12.72
C LEU A 684 4.13 -28.04 13.57
N ASN A 685 4.94 -27.22 14.25
CA ASN A 685 5.96 -27.70 15.16
C ASN A 685 5.37 -28.44 16.35
N LYS A 686 4.26 -27.93 16.94
CA LYS A 686 3.54 -28.62 18.01
C LYS A 686 3.01 -29.97 17.50
N ARG A 687 2.31 -29.99 16.37
CA ARG A 687 1.78 -31.22 15.75
C ARG A 687 2.86 -32.26 15.47
N ARG A 688 3.98 -31.85 14.87
CA ARG A 688 5.13 -32.72 14.58
C ARG A 688 5.77 -33.28 15.86
N SER A 689 5.93 -32.44 16.89
CA SER A 689 6.47 -32.88 18.17
C SER A 689 5.57 -33.95 18.81
N MET A 690 4.26 -33.76 18.79
CA MET A 690 3.30 -34.74 19.32
C MET A 690 3.31 -36.04 18.53
N GLN A 691 3.36 -35.98 17.20
CA GLN A 691 3.47 -37.18 16.37
C GLN A 691 4.75 -37.98 16.67
N GLN A 692 5.90 -37.30 16.78
CA GLN A 692 7.17 -37.95 17.13
C GLN A 692 7.14 -38.58 18.52
N ARG A 693 6.45 -37.95 19.48
CA ARG A 693 6.24 -38.51 20.81
C ARG A 693 5.40 -39.78 20.75
N GLN A 694 4.29 -39.77 20.01
CA GLN A 694 3.44 -40.94 19.82
C GLN A 694 4.21 -42.09 19.15
N GLU A 695 4.91 -41.82 18.05
CA GLU A 695 5.72 -42.83 17.36
C GLU A 695 6.79 -43.43 18.28
N LYS A 696 7.45 -42.60 19.11
CA LYS A 696 8.40 -43.06 20.12
C LYS A 696 7.71 -43.94 21.17
N GLN A 697 6.54 -43.55 21.65
CA GLN A 697 5.77 -44.31 22.63
C GLN A 697 5.32 -45.67 22.07
N ASP A 698 4.81 -45.72 20.84
CA ASP A 698 4.37 -46.97 20.19
C ASP A 698 5.54 -47.94 19.99
N VAL A 699 6.69 -47.42 19.56
CA VAL A 699 7.92 -48.21 19.41
C VAL A 699 8.41 -48.72 20.76
N LEU A 700 8.44 -47.88 21.79
CA LEU A 700 8.88 -48.31 23.13
C LEU A 700 7.89 -49.28 23.77
N GLY A 701 6.58 -49.06 23.60
CA GLY A 701 5.52 -49.94 24.10
C GLY A 701 5.54 -51.33 23.48
N SER A 702 6.08 -51.48 22.26
CA SER A 702 6.29 -52.81 21.65
C SER A 702 7.62 -53.46 22.06
N ILE A 703 8.70 -52.69 22.20
CA ILE A 703 10.05 -53.21 22.47
C ILE A 703 10.27 -53.52 23.96
N LEU A 704 9.83 -52.65 24.86
CA LEU A 704 10.11 -52.78 26.30
C LEU A 704 9.53 -54.06 26.93
N PRO A 705 8.27 -54.48 26.65
CA PRO A 705 7.76 -55.75 27.17
C PRO A 705 8.57 -56.94 26.66
N GLU A 706 8.95 -56.96 25.38
CA GLU A 706 9.72 -58.06 24.80
C GLU A 706 11.13 -58.15 25.41
N MET A 707 11.75 -56.99 25.71
CA MET A 707 13.04 -56.95 26.41
C MET A 707 12.92 -57.40 27.87
N ALA A 708 11.88 -56.95 28.57
CA ALA A 708 11.61 -57.30 29.96
C ALA A 708 11.39 -58.81 30.13
N ASP A 709 10.54 -59.42 29.29
CA ASP A 709 10.28 -60.86 29.30
C ASP A 709 11.55 -61.68 29.04
N LYS A 710 12.33 -61.30 28.01
CA LYS A 710 13.60 -61.98 27.70
C LYS A 710 14.61 -61.86 28.85
N LEU A 711 14.72 -60.69 29.47
CA LEU A 711 15.63 -60.47 30.61
C LEU A 711 15.18 -61.24 31.85
N ALA A 712 13.89 -61.24 32.18
CA ALA A 712 13.33 -62.02 33.28
C ALA A 712 13.58 -63.51 33.07
N THR A 713 13.32 -64.01 31.86
CA THR A 713 13.58 -65.41 31.46
C THR A 713 15.06 -65.79 31.59
N VAL A 714 15.97 -64.94 31.08
CA VAL A 714 17.42 -65.23 31.11
C VAL A 714 18.00 -65.14 32.52
N THR A 715 17.46 -64.27 33.37
CA THR A 715 17.95 -64.06 34.75
C THR A 715 17.23 -64.93 35.79
N GLU A 716 16.21 -65.69 35.39
CA GLU A 716 15.32 -66.47 36.26
C GLU A 716 14.72 -65.61 37.40
N ARG A 717 14.36 -64.36 37.08
CA ARG A 717 13.76 -63.39 38.02
C ARG A 717 12.32 -63.09 37.67
N GLU A 718 11.62 -62.46 38.60
CA GLU A 718 10.27 -61.93 38.39
C GLU A 718 10.23 -60.92 37.23
N GLU A 719 9.07 -60.84 36.60
CA GLU A 719 8.80 -59.95 35.47
C GLU A 719 9.02 -58.48 35.86
N LEU A 720 9.71 -57.74 34.99
CA LEU A 720 10.06 -56.34 35.26
C LEU A 720 8.85 -55.44 34.98
N LYS A 721 8.51 -54.57 35.94
CA LYS A 721 7.53 -53.48 35.72
C LYS A 721 8.13 -52.43 34.78
N ILE A 722 7.56 -52.29 33.59
CA ILE A 722 8.10 -51.42 32.53
C ILE A 722 7.44 -50.04 32.47
N ASP A 723 6.23 -49.87 33.03
CA ASP A 723 5.43 -48.66 32.85
C ASP A 723 6.07 -47.42 33.49
N ASP A 724 6.67 -47.58 34.67
CA ASP A 724 7.49 -46.57 35.34
C ASP A 724 8.70 -46.16 34.48
N SER A 725 9.40 -47.16 33.93
CA SER A 725 10.55 -46.92 33.03
C SER A 725 10.12 -46.22 31.74
N LEU A 726 8.96 -46.57 31.18
CA LEU A 726 8.40 -45.94 29.98
C LEU A 726 8.05 -44.47 30.26
N ALA A 727 7.37 -44.18 31.38
CA ALA A 727 7.02 -42.82 31.78
C ALA A 727 8.27 -41.94 31.95
N ARG A 728 9.31 -42.45 32.61
CA ARG A 728 10.61 -41.78 32.73
C ARG A 728 11.30 -41.55 31.39
N ILE A 729 11.32 -42.54 30.49
CA ILE A 729 11.93 -42.38 29.15
C ILE A 729 11.17 -41.37 28.28
N MET A 730 9.86 -41.24 28.50
CA MET A 730 8.98 -40.31 27.79
C MET A 730 8.88 -38.93 28.43
N ASN A 731 9.47 -38.75 29.63
CA ASN A 731 9.32 -37.56 30.47
C ASN A 731 7.84 -37.21 30.68
N ASN A 732 7.04 -38.23 30.99
CA ASN A 732 5.59 -38.13 31.21
C ASN A 732 5.27 -37.94 32.70
N VAL A 733 4.09 -37.42 32.97
CA VAL A 733 3.48 -37.55 34.30
C VAL A 733 2.98 -38.99 34.44
N LEU A 734 3.50 -39.69 35.43
CA LEU A 734 3.09 -41.04 35.81
C LEU A 734 2.07 -40.93 36.93
N VAL A 735 0.91 -41.56 36.76
CA VAL A 735 -0.06 -41.76 37.84
C VAL A 735 -0.09 -43.25 38.15
N GLU A 736 0.40 -43.62 39.33
CA GLU A 736 0.42 -45.00 39.81
C GLU A 736 -0.58 -45.17 40.94
N ARG A 737 -1.51 -46.11 40.80
CA ARG A 737 -2.42 -46.51 41.87
C ARG A 737 -1.86 -47.73 42.61
N ARG A 738 -1.77 -47.64 43.93
CA ARG A 738 -1.29 -48.71 44.82
C ARG A 738 -2.35 -49.00 45.87
N ILE A 739 -2.58 -50.28 46.15
CA ILE A 739 -3.50 -50.73 47.21
C ILE A 739 -2.75 -51.62 48.18
N GLU A 740 -2.81 -51.28 49.48
CA GLU A 740 -2.35 -52.14 50.57
C GLU A 740 -3.48 -52.32 51.60
N ASN A 741 -4.14 -53.48 51.56
CA ASN A 741 -5.33 -53.79 52.37
C ASN A 741 -6.49 -52.81 52.08
N SER A 742 -6.86 -51.98 53.06
CA SER A 742 -7.89 -50.96 52.97
C SER A 742 -7.36 -49.59 52.53
N HIS A 743 -6.05 -49.43 52.34
CA HIS A 743 -5.42 -48.15 52.03
C HIS A 743 -5.08 -48.05 50.54
N VAL A 744 -5.54 -46.99 49.90
CA VAL A 744 -5.28 -46.69 48.48
C VAL A 744 -4.41 -45.43 48.39
N GLU A 745 -3.33 -45.53 47.62
CA GLU A 745 -2.45 -44.41 47.30
C GLU A 745 -2.42 -44.18 45.79
N LEU A 746 -2.65 -42.94 45.37
CA LEU A 746 -2.35 -42.45 44.03
C LEU A 746 -1.07 -41.64 44.09
N VAL A 747 -0.01 -42.14 43.46
CA VAL A 747 1.27 -41.45 43.34
C VAL A 747 1.33 -40.77 41.97
N VAL A 748 1.40 -39.45 41.97
CA VAL A 748 1.56 -38.62 40.78
C VAL A 748 3.02 -38.18 40.70
N GLU A 749 3.81 -38.82 39.83
CA GLU A 749 5.23 -38.53 39.61
C GLU A 749 5.41 -37.73 38.31
N ASN A 750 5.96 -36.52 38.40
CA ASN A 750 6.18 -35.66 37.24
C ASN A 750 7.60 -35.79 36.71
N ASN A 751 7.79 -36.62 35.67
CA ASN A 751 9.09 -36.79 35.01
C ASN A 751 9.38 -35.73 33.93
N SER A 752 8.57 -34.67 33.85
CA SER A 752 8.76 -33.59 32.89
C SER A 752 9.65 -32.48 33.46
N GLY A 753 10.22 -31.65 32.58
CA GLY A 753 11.08 -30.52 32.97
C GLY A 753 10.34 -29.28 33.45
N THR A 754 9.02 -29.34 33.64
CA THR A 754 8.14 -28.24 34.03
C THR A 754 7.16 -28.70 35.10
N SER A 755 6.67 -27.79 35.93
CA SER A 755 5.57 -28.12 36.85
C SER A 755 4.30 -28.45 36.08
N GLU A 756 3.57 -29.45 36.53
CA GLU A 756 2.33 -29.94 35.91
C GLU A 756 1.21 -29.96 36.96
N SER A 757 -0.04 -29.80 36.52
CA SER A 757 -1.21 -29.77 37.41
C SER A 757 -2.32 -30.70 36.90
N PRO A 758 -2.17 -32.03 37.06
CA PRO A 758 -3.20 -32.98 36.63
C PRO A 758 -4.47 -32.85 37.47
N GLU A 759 -5.61 -33.13 36.87
CA GLU A 759 -6.90 -33.29 37.55
C GLU A 759 -7.23 -34.78 37.62
N LEU A 760 -7.19 -35.35 38.82
CA LEU A 760 -7.49 -36.76 39.06
C LEU A 760 -8.92 -36.88 39.59
N THR A 761 -9.73 -37.72 38.96
CA THR A 761 -11.06 -38.11 39.43
C THR A 761 -11.10 -39.61 39.60
N GLU A 762 -11.25 -40.05 40.84
CA GLU A 762 -11.43 -41.46 41.16
C GLU A 762 -12.88 -41.72 41.55
N ILE A 763 -13.49 -42.71 40.92
CA ILE A 763 -14.87 -43.12 41.13
C ILE A 763 -14.83 -44.46 41.86
N VAL A 764 -15.43 -44.54 43.04
CA VAL A 764 -15.44 -45.77 43.87
C VAL A 764 -16.86 -46.10 44.33
N SER A 765 -17.17 -47.39 44.41
CA SER A 765 -18.50 -47.89 44.78
C SER A 765 -18.76 -48.01 46.28
N ALA A 766 -17.78 -47.65 47.12
CA ALA A 766 -17.89 -47.64 48.58
C ALA A 766 -17.42 -46.30 49.17
N GLU A 767 -17.93 -45.94 50.35
CA GLU A 767 -17.63 -44.65 50.98
C GLU A 767 -16.13 -44.55 51.33
N PRO A 768 -15.40 -43.57 50.77
CA PRO A 768 -14.00 -43.38 51.07
C PRO A 768 -13.83 -42.67 52.42
N THR A 769 -12.93 -43.20 53.24
CA THR A 769 -12.56 -42.65 54.55
C THR A 769 -11.11 -42.19 54.52
N SER A 770 -10.67 -41.40 55.50
CA SER A 770 -9.26 -40.98 55.63
C SER A 770 -8.65 -40.34 54.36
N VAL A 771 -9.45 -39.58 53.60
CA VAL A 771 -9.05 -38.95 52.33
C VAL A 771 -8.03 -37.83 52.58
N SER A 772 -6.98 -37.77 51.75
CA SER A 772 -5.91 -36.77 51.84
C SER A 772 -6.41 -35.33 51.61
N ASP A 773 -5.74 -34.36 52.22
CA ASP A 773 -6.09 -32.95 52.13
C ASP A 773 -6.11 -32.45 50.67
N GLY A 774 -7.05 -31.56 50.35
CA GLY A 774 -7.23 -31.02 49.00
C GLY A 774 -8.18 -31.83 48.10
N ALA A 775 -8.68 -32.97 48.56
CA ALA A 775 -9.69 -33.75 47.86
C ALA A 775 -11.09 -33.13 47.95
N ARG A 776 -11.86 -33.22 46.87
CA ARG A 776 -13.31 -32.97 46.87
C ARG A 776 -14.05 -34.29 46.66
N VAL A 777 -14.75 -34.74 47.69
CA VAL A 777 -15.57 -35.96 47.66
C VAL A 777 -17.03 -35.60 47.39
N VAL A 778 -17.67 -36.27 46.43
CA VAL A 778 -19.10 -36.10 46.09
C VAL A 778 -19.74 -37.47 45.91
N GLU A 779 -20.86 -37.74 46.58
CA GLU A 779 -21.68 -38.94 46.37
C GLU A 779 -22.77 -38.67 45.32
N MET A 780 -22.88 -39.54 44.32
CA MET A 780 -23.93 -39.50 43.29
C MET A 780 -24.36 -40.92 42.93
N ASP A 781 -25.67 -41.18 43.04
CA ASP A 781 -26.29 -42.46 42.63
C ASP A 781 -25.65 -43.73 43.25
N GLY A 782 -25.11 -43.63 44.46
CA GLY A 782 -24.45 -44.74 45.17
C GLY A 782 -22.97 -44.95 44.83
N GLU A 783 -22.36 -44.08 44.02
CA GLU A 783 -20.93 -44.01 43.75
C GLU A 783 -20.33 -42.73 44.35
N TRP A 784 -19.04 -42.80 44.70
CA TRP A 784 -18.30 -41.70 45.31
C TRP A 784 -17.21 -41.20 44.36
N PHE A 785 -17.26 -39.92 44.04
CA PHE A 785 -16.30 -39.22 43.19
C PHE A 785 -15.31 -38.47 44.06
N ILE A 786 -14.05 -38.86 44.03
CA ILE A 786 -12.96 -38.22 44.75
C ILE A 786 -12.11 -37.46 43.73
N LYS A 787 -12.07 -36.12 43.85
CA LYS A 787 -11.36 -35.25 42.92
C LYS A 787 -10.17 -34.58 43.57
N TRP A 788 -9.02 -34.63 42.92
CA TRP A 788 -7.80 -33.89 43.30
C TRP A 788 -7.25 -33.09 42.13
N SER A 789 -6.60 -31.98 42.45
CA SER A 789 -5.87 -31.15 41.48
C SER A 789 -4.49 -30.81 42.05
N PRO A 790 -3.58 -31.79 42.23
CA PRO A 790 -2.25 -31.54 42.75
C PRO A 790 -1.44 -30.67 41.79
N GLU A 791 -0.60 -29.80 42.33
CA GLU A 791 0.46 -29.12 41.57
C GLU A 791 1.78 -29.83 41.87
N VAL A 792 2.39 -30.45 40.85
CA VAL A 792 3.58 -31.29 41.01
C VAL A 792 4.75 -30.63 40.27
N GLY A 793 5.82 -30.32 41.02
CA GLY A 793 7.03 -29.72 40.47
C GLY A 793 7.75 -30.63 39.46
N SER A 794 8.71 -30.08 38.72
CA SER A 794 9.59 -30.86 37.84
C SER A 794 10.40 -31.87 38.66
N ASP A 795 10.42 -33.13 38.22
CA ASP A 795 11.08 -34.26 38.90
C ASP A 795 10.62 -34.45 40.37
N ASP A 796 9.38 -34.05 40.67
CA ASP A 796 8.76 -34.16 42.01
C ASP A 796 7.58 -35.13 41.98
N ASP A 797 7.15 -35.57 43.16
CA ASP A 797 6.02 -36.48 43.32
C ASP A 797 4.97 -35.95 44.32
N SER A 798 3.71 -36.30 44.08
CA SER A 798 2.60 -36.01 44.98
C SER A 798 1.84 -37.28 45.29
N VAL A 799 1.61 -37.54 46.57
CA VAL A 799 0.92 -38.73 47.04
C VAL A 799 -0.45 -38.34 47.57
N LEU A 800 -1.50 -38.88 46.95
CA LEU A 800 -2.90 -38.72 47.33
C LEU A 800 -3.39 -40.04 47.90
N GLN A 801 -4.19 -40.01 48.96
CA GLN A 801 -4.52 -41.23 49.71
C GLN A 801 -5.97 -41.23 50.19
N TYR A 802 -6.53 -42.42 50.35
CA TYR A 802 -7.81 -42.65 51.02
C TYR A 802 -7.95 -44.12 51.45
N GLU A 803 -8.91 -44.41 52.33
CA GLU A 803 -9.21 -45.76 52.83
C GLU A 803 -10.59 -46.25 52.36
N LEU A 804 -10.66 -47.51 51.92
CA LEU A 804 -11.88 -48.23 51.55
C LEU A 804 -12.10 -49.44 52.45
N ALA A 805 -13.34 -49.64 52.89
CA ALA A 805 -13.69 -50.72 53.82
C ALA A 805 -13.69 -52.12 53.18
N ASP A 806 -13.91 -52.23 51.86
CA ASP A 806 -13.99 -53.48 51.09
C ASP A 806 -13.28 -53.31 49.73
N GLU A 807 -12.90 -54.42 49.08
CA GLU A 807 -12.48 -54.41 47.68
C GLU A 807 -13.69 -54.03 46.81
N SER A 808 -13.73 -52.77 46.36
CA SER A 808 -14.83 -52.19 45.58
C SER A 808 -14.38 -51.88 44.15
N ASP A 809 -15.30 -51.91 43.20
CA ASP A 809 -15.03 -51.47 41.82
C ASP A 809 -14.59 -49.99 41.82
N TYR A 810 -13.61 -49.66 40.97
CA TYR A 810 -13.07 -48.32 40.81
C TYR A 810 -12.90 -47.93 39.33
N ASP A 811 -12.92 -46.64 39.05
CA ASP A 811 -12.54 -46.04 37.77
C ASP A 811 -11.68 -44.78 38.03
N LEU A 812 -10.58 -44.62 37.31
CA LEU A 812 -9.64 -43.51 37.47
C LEU A 812 -9.54 -42.72 36.17
N ASP A 813 -10.03 -41.49 36.19
CA ASP A 813 -9.92 -40.53 35.10
C ASP A 813 -8.89 -39.45 35.45
N VAL A 814 -8.00 -39.16 34.50
CA VAL A 814 -6.96 -38.14 34.67
C VAL A 814 -7.03 -37.17 33.50
N THR A 815 -7.30 -35.90 33.82
CA THR A 815 -7.44 -34.81 32.86
C THR A 815 -6.49 -33.66 33.21
N GLY A 816 -6.51 -32.56 32.45
CA GLY A 816 -5.59 -31.43 32.65
C GLY A 816 -4.19 -31.59 32.04
N ILE A 817 -3.84 -32.81 31.59
CA ILE A 817 -2.59 -33.11 30.87
C ILE A 817 -2.92 -33.70 29.49
N GLU A 818 -2.18 -33.31 28.45
CA GLU A 818 -2.29 -33.92 27.12
C GLU A 818 -2.00 -35.43 27.22
N SER A 819 -2.87 -36.29 26.68
CA SER A 819 -2.79 -37.75 26.83
C SER A 819 -1.44 -38.36 26.44
N ALA A 820 -0.76 -37.80 25.43
CA ALA A 820 0.59 -38.25 25.03
C ALA A 820 1.73 -37.84 26.00
N LYS A 821 1.41 -37.12 27.08
CA LYS A 821 2.30 -36.76 28.19
C LYS A 821 1.92 -37.44 29.50
N LEU A 822 0.89 -38.30 29.48
CA LEU A 822 0.37 -38.99 30.65
C LEU A 822 0.62 -40.50 30.50
N THR A 823 1.05 -41.13 31.60
CA THR A 823 1.10 -42.59 31.73
C THR A 823 0.30 -42.95 32.98
N VAL A 824 -0.77 -43.74 32.83
CA VAL A 824 -1.57 -44.21 33.98
C VAL A 824 -1.28 -45.70 34.19
N ASN A 825 -0.95 -46.05 35.42
CA ASN A 825 -0.71 -47.41 35.87
C ASN A 825 -1.65 -47.72 37.04
N THR A 826 -2.57 -48.65 36.83
CA THR A 826 -3.67 -48.94 37.76
C THR A 826 -3.60 -50.31 38.38
#